data_AF-A0A0D2IQK1-F1
#
_entry.id   AF-A0A0D2IQK1-F1
#
_cell.length_a   1.000
_cell.length_b   1.000
_cell.length_c   1.000
_cell.angle_alpha   90.00
_cell.angle_beta   90.00
_cell.angle_gamma   90.00
#
_symmetry.space_group_name_H-M   'P 1'
#
loop_
_entity.id
_entity.type
_entity.pdbx_description
1 polymer ?
#
loop_
_entity_poly.entity_id
_entity_poly.type
_entity_poly.pdbx_seq_one_letter_code
_entity_poly.pdbx_strand_id
1 'polypeptide(L)'
;MDPLSMTASIIAILQLTSALTSYINDAKNATKEQAQLAIEASNLYGLLTALRFRVEEARYNDPWFNQVKLLGTENGPLDQFKDVLETIVKQLPSSRKRDQVKSILLWKLSKKEVENTLSRIERLKSLINCALTNDLTTLSKAIHDDVVAIKEQNEKLQSSTEAIHGGVIVAKEQIETLVDHGRPNMVTIGELRNGLSQWLGLPDPSPNYHAALRKRHPRTGLWLLNGQDFLDWKSSTSSLMWLHGNAGCGKTVLSSATLQHVLEHRQSQPDMIVSYFYFDFNDVEKQSWQKAIRLSLFQFALQCSGILEDLEKLYQNCGKGQQQPSEAAIQSLFREAVAHPGQKFIFLDALDECSDREDLLSFLVELMGSKPRDLHVLATSRREKDIEDELSSVANHNVNIQSALVDADICVYIHDRMATDKSLKKWPPSVQDEITTVLMDKAGGMRTLSSLPKTLDETYNRILQGLGSTNQLQTAIKALRWLCFSDRPLLLAEMVEIFAIENGDRRGFFPEERLPDPKDVMVICSSLITFNSIENEEGDNELQHSGIEGENSSQDRGEDGRKVRVQLAHFSVKEFLLSDRCAFRLEFRPQICHLVIAEGCLHYLLHLSQNGPLTEEVVKEYPLALYAAEYWWQHAQNLRGTLNDTLSDLVLRLLTDDTALLSWLQLYEIDIPWQGFQLHLWSNEIAQSLYYAAYIGVPQIVERMIERAVDVNAQGGLHGSALQAASFCGHEKVVKMLIDAGADVNAQGGEYGNALQAASVCGHEKVVKMLMDAGADINTQGGRHHNALHAASERGHEKVVKMLVDAGADVHAQGGFYGNSLQAASFHGDEKVAKMLMDAGADVNAQGGEYGNALQAASLCGHEKVMPERMSMLKEGNAGADVNAQGGEYGNALQAASVCGHEKVVKMLIDVGADVNAQGGFYGNSLQAASVHGHEKVVKILMDAGADVHTQGGYYGNALQAASVHGDEKVVKMLMDAGADVHTQGGAYSNALQAASVRGHEKVVKMLIDAGADVNAQGGAYANSLQAASAPGHEKVVKMLMDAGADVNAQGGFYGNSLQAASERGHEKVVKMLIDAGAVNWGDAVIFSSK
;
A
#
# COMPACT_ATOMS: atom_id res chain seq x y z
N MET A 1 -6.45 -18.58 -14.01
CA MET A 1 -5.06 -18.85 -13.62
C MET A 1 -5.06 -19.30 -12.16
N ASP A 2 -4.41 -20.42 -11.83
CA ASP A 2 -4.23 -20.91 -10.46
C ASP A 2 -3.02 -20.24 -9.77
N PRO A 3 -2.91 -20.28 -8.41
CA PRO A 3 -1.81 -19.65 -7.69
C PRO A 3 -0.42 -20.08 -8.16
N LEU A 4 -0.21 -21.35 -8.56
CA LEU A 4 1.09 -21.81 -9.05
C LEU A 4 1.42 -21.20 -10.41
N SER A 5 0.46 -21.13 -11.32
CA SER A 5 0.64 -20.44 -12.61
C SER A 5 0.92 -18.95 -12.44
N MET A 6 0.23 -18.29 -11.51
CA MET A 6 0.45 -16.87 -11.22
C MET A 6 1.82 -16.64 -10.56
N THR A 7 2.19 -17.48 -9.59
CA THR A 7 3.52 -17.49 -8.98
C THR A 7 4.61 -17.73 -10.04
N ALA A 8 4.39 -18.63 -11.01
CA ALA A 8 5.33 -18.85 -12.10
C ALA A 8 5.50 -17.61 -12.99
N SER A 9 4.41 -16.90 -13.31
CA SER A 9 4.49 -15.62 -14.04
C SER A 9 5.22 -14.54 -13.23
N ILE A 10 4.97 -14.43 -11.93
CA ILE A 10 5.68 -13.49 -11.04
C ILE A 10 7.16 -13.85 -10.92
N ILE A 11 7.51 -15.13 -10.79
CA ILE A 11 8.90 -15.61 -10.77
C ILE A 11 9.62 -15.29 -12.08
N ALA A 12 8.95 -15.45 -13.23
CA ALA A 12 9.53 -15.10 -14.53
C ALA A 12 9.86 -13.59 -14.60
N ILE A 13 8.95 -12.74 -14.11
CA ILE A 13 9.19 -11.28 -14.05
C ILE A 13 10.31 -10.96 -13.05
N LEU A 14 10.34 -11.59 -11.86
CA LEU A 14 11.41 -11.41 -10.86
C LEU A 14 12.79 -11.80 -11.43
N GLN A 15 12.89 -12.88 -12.20
CA GLN A 15 14.13 -13.30 -12.86
C GLN A 15 14.58 -12.28 -13.91
N LEU A 16 13.66 -11.77 -14.73
CA LEU A 16 13.97 -10.75 -15.73
C LEU A 16 14.38 -9.42 -15.09
N THR A 17 13.68 -8.99 -14.04
CA THR A 17 14.01 -7.79 -13.27
C THR A 17 15.37 -7.94 -12.57
N SER A 18 15.68 -9.11 -12.01
CA SER A 18 17.00 -9.38 -11.41
C SER A 18 18.14 -9.35 -12.44
N ALA A 19 17.92 -9.92 -13.63
CA ALA A 19 18.90 -9.85 -14.72
C ALA A 19 19.14 -8.40 -15.18
N LEU A 20 18.08 -7.60 -15.25
CA LEU A 20 18.16 -6.17 -15.56
C LEU A 20 18.93 -5.40 -14.48
N THR A 21 18.61 -5.60 -13.19
CA THR A 21 19.29 -4.93 -12.06
C THR A 21 20.76 -5.32 -11.97
N SER A 22 21.12 -6.58 -12.19
CA SER A 22 22.52 -7.03 -12.22
C SER A 22 23.30 -6.34 -13.33
N TYR A 23 22.70 -6.21 -14.52
CA TYR A 23 23.32 -5.50 -15.64
C TYR A 23 23.51 -4.00 -15.33
N ILE A 24 22.52 -3.35 -14.70
CA ILE A 24 22.62 -1.93 -14.32
C ILE A 24 23.71 -1.70 -13.27
N ASN A 25 23.84 -2.58 -12.28
CA ASN A 25 24.84 -2.45 -11.21
C ASN A 25 26.29 -2.70 -11.68
N ASP A 26 26.49 -3.51 -12.73
CA ASP A 26 27.82 -3.79 -13.30
C ASP A 26 28.31 -2.68 -14.26
N ALA A 27 27.45 -1.71 -14.62
CA ALA A 27 27.80 -0.60 -15.50
C ALA A 27 28.54 0.53 -14.73
N LYS A 28 29.81 0.77 -15.06
CA LYS A 28 30.71 1.69 -14.32
C LYS A 28 30.39 3.20 -14.42
N ASN A 29 29.46 3.62 -15.28
CA ASN A 29 29.13 5.04 -15.55
C ASN A 29 27.62 5.30 -15.43
N ALA A 30 27.07 5.20 -14.22
CA ALA A 30 25.64 5.38 -13.99
C ALA A 30 25.15 6.82 -14.29
N THR A 31 24.33 6.99 -15.33
CA THR A 31 23.57 8.23 -15.55
C THR A 31 22.38 8.31 -14.58
N LYS A 32 21.77 9.49 -14.43
CA LYS A 32 20.62 9.71 -13.53
C LYS A 32 19.44 8.79 -13.86
N GLU A 33 19.25 8.46 -15.14
CA GLU A 33 18.21 7.54 -15.61
C GLU A 33 18.52 6.07 -15.27
N GLN A 34 19.80 5.67 -15.22
CA GLN A 34 20.21 4.32 -14.81
C GLN A 34 20.01 4.11 -13.31
N ALA A 35 20.31 5.12 -12.50
CA ALA A 35 20.01 5.10 -11.07
C ALA A 35 18.50 5.05 -10.80
N GLN A 36 17.70 5.85 -11.52
CA GLN A 36 16.25 5.83 -11.40
C GLN A 36 15.67 4.47 -11.81
N LEU A 37 16.10 3.90 -12.94
CA LEU A 37 15.63 2.58 -13.37
C LEU A 37 16.06 1.47 -12.41
N ALA A 38 17.26 1.53 -11.82
CA ALA A 38 17.70 0.57 -10.81
C ALA A 38 16.88 0.66 -9.52
N ILE A 39 16.61 1.88 -9.04
CA ILE A 39 15.77 2.12 -7.85
C ILE A 39 14.37 1.59 -8.11
N GLU A 40 13.77 1.91 -9.26
CA GLU A 40 12.40 1.51 -9.56
C GLU A 40 12.27 0.02 -9.88
N ALA A 41 13.28 -0.60 -10.50
CA ALA A 41 13.34 -2.05 -10.66
C ALA A 41 13.50 -2.77 -9.30
N SER A 42 14.27 -2.20 -8.36
CA SER A 42 14.43 -2.74 -7.00
C SER A 42 13.14 -2.61 -6.18
N ASN A 43 12.44 -1.47 -6.28
CA ASN A 43 11.15 -1.27 -5.64
C ASN A 43 10.09 -2.25 -6.18
N LEU A 44 10.04 -2.40 -7.50
CA LEU A 44 9.15 -3.36 -8.14
C LEU A 44 9.51 -4.80 -7.76
N TYR A 45 10.80 -5.14 -7.66
CA TYR A 45 11.25 -6.46 -7.19
C TYR A 45 10.77 -6.75 -5.76
N GLY A 46 10.84 -5.77 -4.85
CA GLY A 46 10.28 -5.87 -3.50
C GLY A 46 8.77 -6.12 -3.50
N LEU A 47 8.02 -5.34 -4.28
CA LEU A 47 6.56 -5.49 -4.40
C LEU A 47 6.14 -6.82 -5.03
N LEU A 48 6.82 -7.26 -6.10
CA LEU A 48 6.58 -8.56 -6.73
C LEU A 48 6.94 -9.71 -5.81
N THR A 49 7.96 -9.55 -4.96
CA THR A 49 8.33 -10.55 -3.95
C THR A 49 7.27 -10.64 -2.85
N ALA A 50 6.78 -9.51 -2.36
CA ALA A 50 5.67 -9.48 -1.40
C ALA A 50 4.38 -10.07 -2.01
N LEU A 51 4.06 -9.72 -3.26
CA LEU A 51 2.92 -10.30 -3.98
C LEU A 51 3.11 -11.81 -4.18
N ARG A 52 4.32 -12.26 -4.52
CA ARG A 52 4.65 -13.68 -4.65
C ARG A 52 4.40 -14.44 -3.36
N PHE A 53 4.96 -13.98 -2.23
CA PHE A 53 4.75 -14.63 -0.93
C PHE A 53 3.27 -14.74 -0.60
N ARG A 54 2.52 -13.66 -0.83
CA ARG A 54 1.09 -13.62 -0.57
C ARG A 54 0.26 -14.51 -1.51
N VAL A 55 0.65 -14.63 -2.79
CA VAL A 55 0.03 -15.55 -3.75
C VAL A 55 0.41 -17.01 -3.45
N GLU A 56 1.62 -17.28 -2.95
CA GLU A 56 2.06 -18.61 -2.52
C GLU A 56 1.32 -19.10 -1.26
N GLU A 57 0.93 -18.17 -0.39
CA GLU A 57 0.10 -18.43 0.80
C GLU A 57 -1.40 -18.49 0.48
N ALA A 58 -1.85 -17.89 -0.64
CA ALA A 58 -3.26 -17.82 -1.00
C ALA A 58 -3.81 -19.14 -1.55
N ARG A 59 -4.97 -19.56 -1.02
CA ARG A 59 -5.74 -20.71 -1.54
C ARG A 59 -6.48 -20.30 -2.82
N TYR A 60 -6.70 -21.22 -3.76
CA TYR A 60 -7.39 -20.95 -5.05
C TYR A 60 -8.78 -20.29 -4.90
N ASN A 61 -9.46 -20.52 -3.78
CA ASN A 61 -10.79 -19.97 -3.48
C ASN A 61 -10.76 -18.66 -2.66
N ASP A 62 -9.59 -18.10 -2.35
CA ASP A 62 -9.48 -16.84 -1.61
C ASP A 62 -10.15 -15.70 -2.40
N PRO A 63 -11.12 -14.95 -1.80
CA PRO A 63 -11.75 -13.78 -2.42
C PRO A 63 -10.72 -12.75 -2.94
N TRP A 64 -9.62 -12.56 -2.22
CA TRP A 64 -8.51 -11.71 -2.64
C TRP A 64 -7.84 -12.26 -3.91
N PHE A 65 -7.50 -13.56 -3.92
CA PHE A 65 -6.87 -14.20 -5.08
C PHE A 65 -7.77 -14.20 -6.32
N ASN A 66 -9.09 -14.31 -6.15
CA ASN A 66 -10.06 -14.24 -7.24
C ASN A 66 -10.06 -12.91 -7.99
N GLN A 67 -9.67 -11.81 -7.34
CA GLN A 67 -9.48 -10.51 -7.98
C GLN A 67 -8.04 -10.33 -8.48
N VAL A 68 -7.06 -10.76 -7.70
CA VAL A 68 -5.63 -10.65 -8.04
C VAL A 68 -5.27 -11.51 -9.27
N LYS A 69 -5.95 -12.64 -9.51
CA LYS A 69 -5.75 -13.45 -10.73
C LYS A 69 -6.06 -12.70 -12.04
N LEU A 70 -6.77 -11.56 -11.98
CA LEU A 70 -6.98 -10.66 -13.13
C LEU A 70 -5.68 -10.01 -13.61
N LEU A 71 -4.69 -9.84 -12.72
CA LEU A 71 -3.36 -9.33 -13.11
C LEU A 71 -2.61 -10.31 -14.02
N GLY A 72 -2.90 -11.61 -13.87
CA GLY A 72 -2.30 -12.72 -14.62
C GLY A 72 -3.22 -13.35 -15.65
N THR A 73 -4.29 -12.71 -16.12
CA THR A 73 -5.02 -13.26 -17.27
C THR A 73 -4.17 -13.20 -18.53
N GLU A 74 -4.45 -14.03 -19.53
CA GLU A 74 -3.77 -13.99 -20.83
C GLU A 74 -3.90 -12.58 -21.45
N ASN A 75 -2.77 -11.97 -21.85
CA ASN A 75 -2.64 -10.55 -22.23
C ASN A 75 -2.96 -9.53 -21.11
N GLY A 76 -2.95 -9.95 -19.85
CA GLY A 76 -3.13 -9.09 -18.67
C GLY A 76 -1.87 -8.29 -18.32
N PRO A 77 -1.93 -7.45 -17.27
CA PRO A 77 -0.84 -6.55 -16.89
C PRO A 77 0.51 -7.24 -16.66
N LEU A 78 0.55 -8.44 -16.05
CA LEU A 78 1.79 -9.18 -15.79
C LEU A 78 2.41 -9.75 -17.08
N ASP A 79 1.60 -10.32 -17.97
CA ASP A 79 2.08 -10.85 -19.25
C ASP A 79 2.62 -9.72 -20.14
N GLN A 80 1.88 -8.61 -20.25
CA GLN A 80 2.33 -7.45 -21.01
C GLN A 80 3.65 -6.88 -20.48
N PHE A 81 3.84 -6.88 -19.17
CA PHE A 81 5.08 -6.39 -18.55
C PHE A 81 6.25 -7.37 -18.73
N LYS A 82 5.98 -8.67 -18.62
CA LYS A 82 6.93 -9.74 -18.93
C LYS A 82 7.45 -9.62 -20.36
N ASP A 83 6.58 -9.41 -21.35
CA ASP A 83 6.97 -9.26 -22.76
C ASP A 83 7.93 -8.08 -23.00
N VAL A 84 7.73 -6.97 -22.29
CA VAL A 84 8.64 -5.81 -22.34
C VAL A 84 9.99 -6.15 -21.76
N LEU A 85 10.00 -6.71 -20.55
CA LEU A 85 11.25 -7.07 -19.89
C LEU A 85 12.02 -8.13 -20.68
N GLU A 86 11.34 -9.11 -21.28
CA GLU A 86 11.97 -10.07 -22.18
C GLU A 86 12.58 -9.39 -23.40
N THR A 87 11.88 -8.43 -24.00
CA THR A 87 12.39 -7.67 -25.15
C THR A 87 13.66 -6.89 -24.78
N ILE A 88 13.68 -6.30 -23.60
CA ILE A 88 14.82 -5.55 -23.06
C ILE A 88 15.98 -6.49 -22.72
N VAL A 89 15.73 -7.57 -21.99
CA VAL A 89 16.76 -8.54 -21.59
C VAL A 89 17.36 -9.27 -22.79
N LYS A 90 16.58 -9.54 -23.86
CA LYS A 90 17.08 -10.10 -25.13
C LYS A 90 18.07 -9.18 -25.85
N GLN A 91 18.05 -7.88 -25.58
CA GLN A 91 19.02 -6.92 -26.11
C GLN A 91 20.32 -6.87 -25.27
N LEU A 92 20.36 -7.50 -24.09
CA LEU A 92 21.52 -7.53 -23.19
C LEU A 92 22.50 -8.67 -23.53
N PRO A 93 23.84 -8.50 -23.38
CA PRO A 93 24.82 -9.55 -23.68
C PRO A 93 24.76 -10.71 -22.67
N SER A 94 24.82 -11.97 -23.14
CA SER A 94 24.78 -13.15 -22.25
C SER A 94 26.06 -13.31 -21.42
N SER A 95 25.92 -13.47 -20.10
CA SER A 95 26.98 -13.47 -19.06
C SER A 95 27.94 -14.67 -19.04
N ARG A 96 28.07 -15.44 -20.13
CA ARG A 96 28.99 -16.60 -20.20
C ARG A 96 29.96 -16.50 -21.37
N LYS A 97 31.00 -15.66 -21.24
CA LYS A 97 32.37 -15.89 -21.73
C LYS A 97 33.27 -14.71 -21.34
N ARG A 98 34.43 -15.03 -20.75
CA ARG A 98 35.35 -14.14 -20.02
C ARG A 98 36.13 -13.09 -20.85
N ASP A 99 35.74 -12.80 -22.10
CA ASP A 99 36.60 -12.03 -23.03
C ASP A 99 36.00 -10.75 -23.66
N GLN A 100 35.03 -10.08 -23.02
CA GLN A 100 34.62 -8.74 -23.48
C GLN A 100 34.44 -7.72 -22.34
N VAL A 101 35.56 -7.33 -21.74
CA VAL A 101 35.62 -6.17 -20.82
C VAL A 101 35.27 -4.84 -21.52
N LYS A 102 35.19 -4.80 -22.87
CA LYS A 102 34.78 -3.61 -23.65
C LYS A 102 33.29 -3.53 -24.01
N SER A 103 32.51 -4.62 -23.99
CA SER A 103 31.07 -4.58 -24.31
C SER A 103 30.16 -4.47 -23.09
N ILE A 104 30.69 -4.77 -21.89
CA ILE A 104 30.04 -4.58 -20.57
C ILE A 104 30.02 -3.08 -20.17
N LEU A 105 30.74 -2.21 -20.89
CA LEU A 105 30.88 -0.78 -20.59
C LEU A 105 29.92 0.15 -21.35
N LEU A 106 29.01 -0.37 -22.19
CA LEU A 106 28.13 0.46 -23.03
C LEU A 106 26.65 0.13 -22.82
N TRP A 107 25.94 1.09 -22.23
CA TRP A 107 24.48 1.14 -22.14
C TRP A 107 23.85 1.12 -23.55
N LYS A 108 22.96 0.16 -23.83
CA LYS A 108 22.35 -0.03 -25.16
C LYS A 108 20.88 0.38 -25.27
N LEU A 109 20.22 0.69 -24.15
CA LEU A 109 18.80 1.07 -24.13
C LEU A 109 18.64 2.56 -24.45
N SER A 110 17.78 2.90 -25.40
CA SER A 110 17.48 4.30 -25.72
C SER A 110 16.69 4.98 -24.60
N LYS A 111 16.79 6.30 -24.48
CA LYS A 111 16.05 7.07 -23.45
C LYS A 111 14.54 6.84 -23.51
N LYS A 112 13.99 6.73 -24.73
CA LYS A 112 12.58 6.43 -24.97
C LYS A 112 12.18 5.03 -24.50
N GLU A 113 13.06 4.04 -24.66
CA GLU A 113 12.84 2.70 -24.11
C GLU A 113 12.89 2.71 -22.58
N VAL A 114 13.82 3.47 -21.99
CA VAL A 114 13.92 3.63 -20.52
C VAL A 114 12.69 4.34 -19.93
N GLU A 115 12.22 5.43 -20.54
CA GLU A 115 11.03 6.19 -20.10
C GLU A 115 9.75 5.37 -20.25
N ASN A 116 9.58 4.65 -21.36
CA ASN A 116 8.46 3.74 -21.56
C ASN A 116 8.48 2.60 -20.53
N THR A 117 9.67 2.06 -20.24
CA THR A 117 9.85 1.03 -19.20
C THR A 117 9.53 1.57 -17.81
N LEU A 118 9.99 2.78 -17.47
CA LEU A 118 9.70 3.45 -16.20
C LEU A 118 8.21 3.70 -16.00
N SER A 119 7.51 4.25 -17.02
CA SER A 119 6.07 4.48 -16.95
C SER A 119 5.27 3.19 -16.75
N ARG A 120 5.71 2.09 -17.38
CA ARG A 120 5.10 0.77 -17.21
C ARG A 120 5.42 0.14 -15.86
N ILE A 121 6.63 0.35 -15.33
CA ILE A 121 7.02 -0.04 -13.96
C ILE A 121 6.13 0.70 -12.96
N GLU A 122 5.96 2.02 -13.08
CA GLU A 122 5.11 2.81 -12.18
C GLU A 122 3.65 2.35 -12.20
N ARG A 123 3.11 2.10 -13.38
CA ARG A 123 1.74 1.57 -13.53
C ARG A 123 1.58 0.19 -12.90
N LEU A 124 2.55 -0.70 -13.09
CA LEU A 124 2.52 -2.04 -12.50
C LEU A 124 2.70 -1.99 -10.97
N LYS A 125 3.61 -1.14 -10.45
CA LYS A 125 3.75 -0.91 -9.00
C LYS A 125 2.44 -0.44 -8.39
N SER A 126 1.73 0.49 -9.03
CA SER A 126 0.43 0.98 -8.55
C SER A 126 -0.59 -0.16 -8.44
N LEU A 127 -0.73 -0.97 -9.48
CA LEU A 127 -1.64 -2.14 -9.48
C LEU A 127 -1.27 -3.20 -8.44
N ILE A 128 0.03 -3.51 -8.29
CA ILE A 128 0.51 -4.46 -7.28
C ILE A 128 0.31 -3.90 -5.87
N ASN A 129 0.51 -2.59 -5.66
CA ASN A 129 0.30 -1.97 -4.36
C ASN A 129 -1.19 -2.00 -3.97
N CYS A 130 -2.10 -1.69 -4.90
CA CYS A 130 -3.54 -1.88 -4.68
C CYS A 130 -3.91 -3.34 -4.36
N ALA A 131 -3.24 -4.31 -5.00
CA ALA A 131 -3.41 -5.73 -4.66
C ALA A 131 -2.86 -6.06 -3.26
N LEU A 132 -1.76 -5.45 -2.82
CA LEU A 132 -1.15 -5.69 -1.51
C LEU A 132 -1.87 -4.97 -0.36
N THR A 133 -2.55 -3.84 -0.59
CA THR A 133 -3.26 -3.09 0.46
C THR A 133 -4.68 -3.57 0.75
N ASN A 134 -5.14 -4.65 0.11
CA ASN A 134 -6.52 -5.17 0.26
C ASN A 134 -7.64 -4.20 -0.15
N ASP A 135 -7.32 -3.13 -0.89
CA ASP A 135 -8.33 -2.22 -1.43
C ASP A 135 -8.98 -2.82 -2.69
N LEU A 136 -9.88 -3.78 -2.45
CA LEU A 136 -10.58 -4.56 -3.45
C LEU A 136 -11.46 -3.68 -4.36
N THR A 137 -11.95 -2.55 -3.83
CA THR A 137 -12.74 -1.55 -4.54
C THR A 137 -11.88 -0.74 -5.53
N THR A 138 -10.71 -0.26 -5.09
CA THR A 138 -9.82 0.53 -5.94
C THR A 138 -9.11 -0.33 -6.97
N LEU A 139 -8.75 -1.58 -6.66
CA LEU A 139 -8.18 -2.51 -7.64
C LEU A 139 -9.18 -2.84 -8.76
N SER A 140 -10.43 -3.18 -8.41
CA SER A 140 -11.48 -3.48 -9.39
C SER A 140 -11.83 -2.24 -10.23
N LYS A 141 -11.89 -1.06 -9.60
CA LYS A 141 -12.12 0.21 -10.30
C LYS A 141 -10.97 0.58 -11.23
N ALA A 142 -9.72 0.45 -10.81
CA ALA A 142 -8.56 0.73 -11.66
C ALA A 142 -8.46 -0.23 -12.86
N ILE A 143 -8.76 -1.52 -12.67
CA ILE A 143 -8.85 -2.49 -13.75
C ILE A 143 -10.03 -2.18 -14.68
N HIS A 144 -11.17 -1.76 -14.13
CA HIS A 144 -12.34 -1.35 -14.90
C HIS A 144 -12.09 -0.07 -15.72
N ASP A 145 -11.49 0.95 -15.12
CA ASP A 145 -11.13 2.22 -15.77
C ASP A 145 -10.14 1.99 -16.92
N ASP A 146 -9.20 1.04 -16.75
CA ASP A 146 -8.27 0.61 -17.79
C ASP A 146 -8.98 -0.12 -18.95
N VAL A 147 -9.93 -1.02 -18.64
CA VAL A 147 -10.75 -1.70 -19.65
C VAL A 147 -11.66 -0.70 -20.38
N VAL A 148 -12.23 0.28 -19.67
CA VAL A 148 -13.06 1.35 -20.23
C VAL A 148 -12.24 2.26 -21.13
N ALA A 149 -11.03 2.66 -20.73
CA ALA A 149 -10.14 3.46 -21.57
C ALA A 149 -9.74 2.73 -22.86
N ILE A 150 -9.51 1.42 -22.80
CA ILE A 150 -9.25 0.58 -23.98
C ILE A 150 -10.50 0.47 -24.86
N LYS A 151 -11.69 0.32 -24.26
CA LYS A 151 -12.95 0.25 -24.99
C LYS A 151 -13.27 1.57 -25.69
N GLU A 152 -13.05 2.70 -25.03
CA GLU A 152 -13.19 4.04 -25.61
C GLU A 152 -12.17 4.32 -26.71
N GLN A 153 -10.92 3.84 -26.58
CA GLN A 153 -9.94 3.91 -27.67
C GLN A 153 -10.36 3.06 -28.87
N ASN A 154 -10.91 1.87 -28.63
CA ASN A 154 -11.42 1.00 -29.71
C ASN A 154 -12.67 1.56 -30.38
N GLU A 155 -13.60 2.16 -29.63
CA GLU A 155 -14.79 2.83 -30.18
C GLU A 155 -14.42 4.12 -30.94
N LYS A 156 -13.40 4.86 -30.48
CA LYS A 156 -12.80 5.99 -31.24
C LYS A 156 -12.13 5.53 -32.52
N LEU A 157 -11.44 4.38 -32.50
CA LEU A 157 -10.85 3.79 -33.70
C LEU A 157 -11.93 3.29 -34.66
N GLN A 158 -12.99 2.63 -34.18
CA GLN A 158 -14.13 2.19 -35.00
C GLN A 158 -14.88 3.36 -35.64
N SER A 159 -15.22 4.39 -34.88
CA SER A 159 -15.88 5.60 -35.41
C SER A 159 -14.99 6.38 -36.37
N SER A 160 -13.68 6.44 -36.13
CA SER A 160 -12.71 7.01 -37.08
C SER A 160 -12.65 6.18 -38.37
N THR A 161 -12.75 4.85 -38.28
CA THR A 161 -12.73 3.95 -39.44
C THR A 161 -14.01 4.06 -40.26
N GLU A 162 -15.18 4.20 -39.62
CA GLU A 162 -16.47 4.43 -40.27
C GLU A 162 -16.56 5.83 -40.89
N ALA A 163 -16.02 6.86 -40.22
CA ALA A 163 -15.92 8.22 -40.76
C ALA A 163 -14.97 8.30 -41.96
N ILE A 164 -13.87 7.55 -41.95
CA ILE A 164 -12.97 7.38 -43.10
C ILE A 164 -13.70 6.63 -44.23
N HIS A 165 -14.50 5.60 -43.92
CA HIS A 165 -15.26 4.86 -44.94
C HIS A 165 -16.36 5.71 -45.60
N GLY A 166 -17.10 6.51 -44.83
CA GLY A 166 -18.07 7.49 -45.34
C GLY A 166 -17.42 8.63 -46.12
N GLY A 167 -16.28 9.14 -45.63
CA GLY A 167 -15.48 10.15 -46.33
C GLY A 167 -14.89 9.65 -47.64
N VAL A 168 -14.53 8.37 -47.73
CA VAL A 168 -14.05 7.73 -48.96
C VAL A 168 -15.17 7.56 -49.99
N ILE A 169 -16.42 7.28 -49.59
CA ILE A 169 -17.56 7.19 -50.52
C ILE A 169 -17.90 8.57 -51.11
N VAL A 170 -17.93 9.61 -50.28
CA VAL A 170 -18.16 11.00 -50.73
C VAL A 170 -17.00 11.53 -51.59
N ALA A 171 -15.76 11.20 -51.23
CA ALA A 171 -14.59 11.54 -52.03
C ALA A 171 -14.58 10.79 -53.38
N LYS A 172 -15.10 9.56 -53.44
CA LYS A 172 -15.16 8.77 -54.68
C LYS A 172 -16.16 9.34 -55.70
N GLU A 173 -17.32 9.83 -55.26
CA GLU A 173 -18.29 10.53 -56.12
C GLU A 173 -17.78 11.90 -56.59
N GLN A 174 -16.99 12.59 -55.76
CA GLN A 174 -16.37 13.88 -56.13
C GLN A 174 -15.15 13.74 -57.04
N ILE A 175 -14.45 12.60 -56.99
CA ILE A 175 -13.28 12.30 -57.83
C ILE A 175 -13.70 11.81 -59.23
N GLU A 176 -14.82 11.09 -59.37
CA GLU A 176 -15.32 10.64 -60.68
C GLU A 176 -15.78 11.79 -61.60
N THR A 177 -16.09 12.97 -61.06
CA THR A 177 -16.49 14.14 -61.85
C THR A 177 -15.34 15.07 -62.26
N LEU A 178 -14.13 14.89 -61.72
CA LEU A 178 -13.00 15.82 -61.91
C LEU A 178 -11.78 15.22 -62.65
N VAL A 179 -11.82 13.96 -63.09
CA VAL A 179 -10.64 13.24 -63.61
C VAL A 179 -10.58 13.08 -65.15
N ASP A 180 -11.53 13.62 -65.91
CA ASP A 180 -11.35 13.71 -67.36
C ASP A 180 -10.38 14.85 -67.71
N HIS A 181 -9.19 14.46 -68.20
CA HIS A 181 -8.10 15.25 -68.83
C HIS A 181 -6.80 15.49 -68.03
N GLY A 182 -6.25 14.42 -67.45
CA GLY A 182 -4.87 13.91 -67.71
C GLY A 182 -3.60 14.76 -67.45
N ARG A 183 -2.88 14.47 -66.35
CA ARG A 183 -1.45 14.00 -66.27
C ARG A 183 -1.05 13.66 -64.82
N PRO A 184 -0.02 12.81 -64.56
CA PRO A 184 0.03 11.94 -63.39
C PRO A 184 0.93 12.39 -62.22
N ASN A 185 0.54 11.95 -61.01
CA ASN A 185 1.26 11.84 -59.73
C ASN A 185 1.63 13.13 -58.97
N MET A 186 0.71 13.63 -58.15
CA MET A 186 1.01 14.55 -57.04
C MET A 186 0.93 13.81 -55.70
N VAL A 187 2.06 13.72 -54.98
CA VAL A 187 2.06 13.60 -53.51
C VAL A 187 1.42 14.87 -52.97
N THR A 188 0.45 14.78 -52.06
CA THR A 188 -0.15 16.01 -51.51
C THR A 188 0.90 16.77 -50.70
N ILE A 189 0.95 18.10 -50.80
CA ILE A 189 1.90 18.96 -50.06
C ILE A 189 1.86 18.66 -48.54
N GLY A 190 0.71 18.23 -48.02
CA GLY A 190 0.55 17.77 -46.62
C GLY A 190 1.31 16.47 -46.30
N GLU A 191 1.29 15.48 -47.18
CA GLU A 191 2.04 14.23 -47.02
C GLU A 191 3.55 14.47 -47.06
N LEU A 192 4.02 15.35 -47.95
CA LEU A 192 5.43 15.74 -48.02
C LEU A 192 5.89 16.45 -46.73
N ARG A 193 5.07 17.37 -46.18
CA ARG A 193 5.39 18.07 -44.92
C ARG A 193 5.52 17.13 -43.73
N ASN A 194 4.58 16.19 -43.59
CA ASN A 194 4.63 15.20 -42.53
C ASN A 194 5.82 14.24 -42.69
N GLY A 195 6.11 13.82 -43.93
CA GLY A 195 7.29 13.01 -44.24
C GLY A 195 8.60 13.71 -43.91
N LEU A 196 8.74 14.99 -44.26
CA LEU A 196 9.92 15.81 -43.95
C LEU A 196 10.11 16.04 -42.44
N SER A 197 9.03 16.30 -41.71
CA SER A 197 9.07 16.49 -40.24
C SER A 197 9.52 15.21 -39.51
N GLN A 198 8.95 14.06 -39.89
CA GLN A 198 9.34 12.76 -39.34
C GLN A 198 10.78 12.40 -39.71
N TRP A 199 11.19 12.68 -40.96
CA TRP A 199 12.54 12.40 -41.43
C TRP A 199 13.60 13.22 -40.68
N LEU A 200 13.36 14.49 -40.40
CA LEU A 200 14.30 15.36 -39.69
C LEU A 200 14.30 15.17 -38.16
N GLY A 201 13.36 14.38 -37.60
CA GLY A 201 13.30 14.07 -36.16
C GLY A 201 13.08 15.31 -35.28
N LEU A 202 12.10 16.14 -35.66
CA LEU A 202 11.92 17.48 -35.11
C LEU A 202 11.11 17.51 -33.80
N PRO A 203 11.59 18.19 -32.73
CA PRO A 203 10.79 18.46 -31.54
C PRO A 203 9.76 19.59 -31.78
N ASP A 204 8.66 19.59 -31.02
CA ASP A 204 7.65 20.67 -31.09
C ASP A 204 7.97 21.80 -30.08
N PRO A 205 8.31 23.02 -30.54
CA PRO A 205 8.58 24.18 -29.69
C PRO A 205 7.31 24.93 -29.24
N SER A 206 6.13 24.59 -29.78
CA SER A 206 4.87 25.30 -29.52
C SER A 206 4.42 25.28 -28.05
N PRO A 207 4.59 24.18 -27.28
CA PRO A 207 4.17 24.16 -25.88
C PRO A 207 4.95 25.15 -25.02
N ASN A 208 6.27 25.28 -25.25
CA ASN A 208 7.15 26.22 -24.54
C ASN A 208 6.73 27.67 -24.84
N TYR A 209 6.52 28.00 -26.11
CA TYR A 209 6.04 29.31 -26.55
C TYR A 209 4.69 29.69 -25.90
N HIS A 210 3.68 28.82 -25.98
CA HIS A 210 2.37 29.10 -25.41
C HIS A 210 2.38 29.15 -23.87
N ALA A 211 3.20 28.32 -23.22
CA ALA A 211 3.37 28.36 -21.77
C ALA A 211 4.01 29.69 -21.31
N ALA A 212 5.01 30.18 -22.03
CA ALA A 212 5.66 31.45 -21.75
C ALA A 212 4.71 32.64 -21.95
N LEU A 213 3.89 32.63 -23.03
CA LEU A 213 2.89 33.66 -23.26
C LEU A 213 1.78 33.67 -22.20
N ARG A 214 1.31 32.50 -21.73
CA ARG A 214 0.31 32.43 -20.65
C ARG A 214 0.82 33.01 -19.33
N LYS A 215 2.13 32.96 -19.09
CA LYS A 215 2.77 33.54 -17.90
C LYS A 215 2.99 35.05 -18.02
N ARG A 216 2.95 35.61 -19.24
CA ARG A 216 3.16 37.04 -19.49
C ARG A 216 1.94 37.85 -19.07
N HIS A 217 2.18 38.94 -18.35
CA HIS A 217 1.17 39.99 -18.18
C HIS A 217 1.22 40.96 -19.37
N PRO A 218 0.09 41.36 -20.00
CA PRO A 218 0.09 42.14 -21.24
C PRO A 218 0.87 43.48 -21.18
N ARG A 219 0.99 44.06 -19.97
CA ARG A 219 1.69 45.33 -19.74
C ARG A 219 3.17 45.20 -19.36
N THR A 220 3.73 44.00 -19.27
CA THR A 220 5.14 43.77 -18.89
C THR A 220 6.04 43.51 -20.10
N GLY A 221 7.32 43.85 -20.00
CA GLY A 221 8.33 43.69 -21.07
C GLY A 221 8.29 44.77 -22.15
N LEU A 222 7.54 45.85 -21.95
CA LEU A 222 7.42 46.96 -22.92
C LEU A 222 8.70 47.77 -23.05
N TRP A 223 9.52 47.83 -21.99
CA TRP A 223 10.81 48.51 -22.01
C TRP A 223 11.77 47.90 -23.04
N LEU A 224 11.67 46.58 -23.27
CA LEU A 224 12.45 45.88 -24.28
C LEU A 224 11.86 46.12 -25.68
N LEU A 225 10.55 45.92 -25.85
CA LEU A 225 9.87 46.06 -27.15
C LEU A 225 9.91 47.49 -27.73
N ASN A 226 9.89 48.49 -26.86
CA ASN A 226 10.00 49.91 -27.24
C ASN A 226 11.44 50.44 -27.11
N GLY A 227 12.37 49.58 -26.66
CA GLY A 227 13.76 49.95 -26.43
C GLY A 227 14.54 50.09 -27.72
N GLN A 228 15.55 50.97 -27.71
CA GLN A 228 16.37 51.23 -28.89
C GLN A 228 17.10 49.98 -29.37
N ASP A 229 17.61 49.14 -28.46
CA ASP A 229 18.30 47.88 -28.80
C ASP A 229 17.42 46.95 -29.63
N PHE A 230 16.11 46.85 -29.33
CA PHE A 230 15.19 45.99 -30.08
C PHE A 230 14.84 46.58 -31.45
N LEU A 231 14.63 47.90 -31.52
CA LEU A 231 14.35 48.59 -32.78
C LEU A 231 15.55 48.55 -33.74
N ASP A 232 16.75 48.75 -33.21
CA ASP A 232 18.01 48.66 -33.96
C ASP A 232 18.29 47.23 -34.41
N TRP A 233 18.09 46.25 -33.53
CA TRP A 233 18.19 44.84 -33.88
C TRP A 233 17.26 44.48 -35.04
N LYS A 234 16.00 44.91 -35.01
CA LYS A 234 14.99 44.61 -36.05
C LYS A 234 15.23 45.34 -37.38
N SER A 235 15.88 46.50 -37.37
CA SER A 235 16.07 47.34 -38.57
C SER A 235 17.45 47.23 -39.22
N SER A 236 18.40 46.56 -38.56
CA SER A 236 19.76 46.34 -39.05
C SER A 236 19.83 45.39 -40.26
N THR A 237 20.95 45.37 -40.96
CA THR A 237 21.16 44.43 -42.10
C THR A 237 21.62 43.04 -41.68
N SER A 238 22.21 42.91 -40.49
CA SER A 238 22.61 41.64 -39.88
C SER A 238 22.83 41.91 -38.40
N SER A 239 22.11 41.24 -37.51
CA SER A 239 22.19 41.52 -36.08
C SER A 239 22.01 40.30 -35.19
N LEU A 240 22.77 40.23 -34.10
CA LEU A 240 22.56 39.30 -33.00
C LEU A 240 22.27 40.08 -31.71
N MET A 241 21.14 39.78 -31.07
CA MET A 241 20.78 40.24 -29.74
C MET A 241 20.92 39.11 -28.74
N TRP A 242 21.69 39.32 -27.69
CA TRP A 242 21.84 38.39 -26.58
C TRP A 242 21.17 38.95 -25.33
N LEU A 243 20.09 38.32 -24.88
CA LEU A 243 19.38 38.64 -23.65
C LEU A 243 19.85 37.73 -22.51
N HIS A 244 20.53 38.28 -21.52
CA HIS A 244 21.08 37.48 -20.42
C HIS A 244 20.67 37.97 -19.04
N GLY A 245 20.61 37.06 -18.08
CA GLY A 245 20.23 37.37 -16.70
C GLY A 245 20.11 36.13 -15.81
N ASN A 246 19.88 36.32 -14.52
CA ASN A 246 19.79 35.23 -13.54
C ASN A 246 18.57 34.31 -13.76
N ALA A 247 18.55 33.15 -13.11
CA ALA A 247 17.37 32.27 -13.13
C ALA A 247 16.13 33.03 -12.61
N GLY A 248 14.99 32.86 -13.28
CA GLY A 248 13.72 33.50 -12.88
C GLY A 248 13.53 34.96 -13.30
N CYS A 249 14.48 35.62 -13.96
CA CYS A 249 14.35 37.03 -14.37
C CYS A 249 13.44 37.29 -15.59
N GLY A 250 12.76 36.26 -16.12
CA GLY A 250 11.78 36.42 -17.21
C GLY A 250 12.32 36.33 -18.64
N LYS A 251 13.56 35.87 -18.86
CA LYS A 251 14.18 35.67 -20.21
C LYS A 251 13.24 35.03 -21.24
N THR A 252 12.74 33.83 -20.95
CA THR A 252 11.84 33.08 -21.83
C THR A 252 10.55 33.83 -22.15
N VAL A 253 10.02 34.56 -21.16
CA VAL A 253 8.80 35.38 -21.33
C VAL A 253 9.08 36.58 -22.23
N LEU A 254 10.23 37.24 -22.07
CA LEU A 254 10.67 38.36 -22.91
C LEU A 254 10.97 37.91 -24.34
N SER A 255 11.70 36.80 -24.52
CA SER A 255 11.94 36.18 -25.83
C SER A 255 10.64 35.86 -26.55
N SER A 256 9.69 35.22 -25.86
CA SER A 256 8.37 34.91 -26.41
C SER A 256 7.55 36.16 -26.76
N ALA A 257 7.67 37.24 -25.96
CA ALA A 257 7.03 38.52 -26.24
C ALA A 257 7.59 39.19 -27.51
N THR A 258 8.92 39.15 -27.68
CA THR A 258 9.59 39.65 -28.89
C THR A 258 9.23 38.82 -30.12
N LEU A 259 9.15 37.50 -29.99
CA LEU A 259 8.68 36.59 -31.04
C LEU A 259 7.24 36.89 -31.44
N GLN A 260 6.33 37.04 -30.46
CA GLN A 260 4.94 37.41 -30.71
C GLN A 260 4.85 38.72 -31.50
N HIS A 261 5.60 39.74 -31.09
CA HIS A 261 5.63 41.03 -31.77
C HIS A 261 6.13 40.92 -33.22
N VAL A 262 7.16 40.10 -33.49
CA VAL A 262 7.67 39.85 -34.84
C VAL A 262 6.64 39.08 -35.69
N LEU A 263 5.96 38.07 -35.13
CA LEU A 263 4.91 37.32 -35.82
C LEU A 263 3.67 38.19 -36.15
N GLU A 264 3.32 39.15 -35.30
CA GLU A 264 2.26 40.13 -35.57
C GLU A 264 2.64 41.07 -36.72
N HIS A 265 3.90 41.54 -36.77
CA HIS A 265 4.41 42.38 -37.87
C HIS A 265 4.54 41.63 -39.19
N ARG A 266 4.76 40.32 -39.15
CA ARG A 266 4.80 39.48 -40.36
C ARG A 266 3.50 39.53 -41.16
N GLN A 267 2.35 39.76 -40.50
CA GLN A 267 1.08 39.91 -41.21
C GLN A 267 1.07 41.10 -42.19
N SER A 268 1.91 42.11 -41.96
CA SER A 268 2.07 43.28 -42.84
C SER A 268 3.32 43.24 -43.73
N GLN A 269 4.20 42.25 -43.57
CA GLN A 269 5.42 42.03 -44.39
C GLN A 269 5.63 40.54 -44.69
N PRO A 270 5.10 40.02 -45.82
CA PRO A 270 5.14 38.59 -46.13
C PRO A 270 6.53 38.02 -46.45
N ASP A 271 7.52 38.88 -46.72
CA ASP A 271 8.91 38.49 -47.01
C ASP A 271 9.74 38.16 -45.74
N MET A 272 9.11 38.20 -44.56
CA MET A 272 9.73 37.81 -43.29
C MET A 272 9.59 36.30 -43.04
N ILE A 273 10.72 35.64 -42.81
CA ILE A 273 10.83 34.24 -42.41
C ILE A 273 11.19 34.20 -40.93
N VAL A 274 10.46 33.43 -40.12
CA VAL A 274 10.66 33.38 -38.67
C VAL A 274 10.86 31.96 -38.20
N SER A 275 11.93 31.71 -37.44
CA SER A 275 12.16 30.45 -36.76
C SER A 275 12.35 30.66 -35.26
N TYR A 276 11.89 29.68 -34.46
CA TYR A 276 12.08 29.68 -33.02
C TYR A 276 12.31 28.28 -32.47
N PHE A 277 13.17 28.19 -31.46
CA PHE A 277 13.49 26.99 -30.70
C PHE A 277 13.67 27.35 -29.22
N TYR A 278 13.14 26.50 -28.34
CA TYR A 278 13.30 26.64 -26.88
C TYR A 278 14.10 25.44 -26.39
N PHE A 279 15.32 25.67 -25.90
CA PHE A 279 16.05 24.66 -25.16
C PHE A 279 15.34 24.42 -23.82
N ASP A 280 15.30 23.16 -23.38
CA ASP A 280 14.59 22.78 -22.16
C ASP A 280 15.32 21.65 -21.44
N PHE A 281 15.76 21.92 -20.22
CA PHE A 281 16.49 20.99 -19.37
C PHE A 281 15.69 19.70 -19.05
N ASN A 282 14.36 19.74 -19.12
CA ASN A 282 13.51 18.57 -18.86
C ASN A 282 13.18 17.78 -20.15
N ASP A 283 13.45 18.33 -21.33
CA ASP A 283 13.13 17.71 -22.62
C ASP A 283 14.40 17.29 -23.37
N VAL A 284 14.71 15.99 -23.26
CA VAL A 284 15.55 15.19 -24.16
C VAL A 284 15.87 15.82 -25.51
N GLU A 285 14.77 15.96 -26.25
CA GLU A 285 14.76 16.24 -27.66
C GLU A 285 15.05 17.71 -27.94
N LYS A 286 14.97 18.58 -26.92
CA LYS A 286 15.23 20.01 -27.00
C LYS A 286 16.58 20.44 -26.45
N GLN A 287 17.48 19.52 -26.11
CA GLN A 287 18.82 19.87 -25.63
C GLN A 287 19.89 19.89 -26.74
N SER A 288 19.59 19.28 -27.89
CA SER A 288 20.52 19.14 -29.03
C SER A 288 20.49 20.36 -29.97
N TRP A 289 21.65 20.96 -30.21
CA TRP A 289 21.79 22.08 -31.16
C TRP A 289 21.51 21.66 -32.61
N GLN A 290 21.84 20.42 -32.98
CA GLN A 290 21.57 19.90 -34.31
C GLN A 290 20.06 19.84 -34.58
N LYS A 291 19.24 19.52 -33.57
CA LYS A 291 17.78 19.58 -33.67
C LYS A 291 17.26 21.00 -33.78
N ALA A 292 17.89 21.97 -33.11
CA ALA A 292 17.57 23.39 -33.28
C ALA A 292 17.78 23.84 -34.73
N ILE A 293 18.93 23.52 -35.33
CA ILE A 293 19.22 23.87 -36.74
C ILE A 293 18.30 23.14 -37.72
N ARG A 294 18.03 21.83 -37.53
CA ARG A 294 17.09 21.07 -38.36
C ARG A 294 15.68 21.66 -38.29
N LEU A 295 15.22 22.04 -37.11
CA LEU A 295 13.91 22.65 -36.94
C LEU A 295 13.86 24.03 -37.59
N SER A 296 14.91 24.83 -37.44
CA SER A 296 14.98 26.14 -38.09
C SER A 296 14.98 26.03 -39.61
N LEU A 297 15.72 25.09 -40.18
CA LEU A 297 15.70 24.80 -41.62
C LEU A 297 14.30 24.39 -42.09
N PHE A 298 13.63 23.51 -41.34
CA PHE A 298 12.27 23.08 -41.66
C PHE A 298 11.26 24.24 -41.58
N GLN A 299 11.35 25.08 -40.54
CA GLN A 299 10.50 26.27 -40.39
C GLN A 299 10.76 27.28 -41.52
N PHE A 300 11.99 27.44 -41.99
CA PHE A 300 12.32 28.25 -43.17
C PHE A 300 11.71 27.68 -44.45
N ALA A 301 11.84 26.36 -44.67
CA ALA A 301 11.24 25.67 -45.82
C ALA A 301 9.70 25.80 -45.87
N LEU A 302 9.03 25.77 -44.72
CA LEU A 302 7.57 25.98 -44.67
C LEU A 302 7.13 27.39 -45.08
N GLN A 303 8.05 28.36 -45.04
CA GLN A 303 7.78 29.77 -45.27
C GLN A 303 8.34 30.29 -46.59
N CYS A 304 9.26 29.54 -47.23
CA CYS A 304 9.89 29.90 -48.48
C CYS A 304 9.97 28.69 -49.42
N SER A 305 9.33 28.77 -50.59
CA SER A 305 9.27 27.67 -51.55
C SER A 305 10.64 27.28 -52.11
N GLY A 306 11.55 28.24 -52.31
CA GLY A 306 12.92 27.93 -52.79
C GLY A 306 13.69 27.05 -51.81
N ILE A 307 13.61 27.37 -50.50
CA ILE A 307 14.22 26.57 -49.43
C ILE A 307 13.55 25.19 -49.33
N LEU A 308 12.23 25.11 -49.57
CA LEU A 308 11.51 23.83 -49.61
C LEU A 308 11.97 22.94 -50.78
N GLU A 309 12.19 23.50 -51.96
CA GLU A 309 12.70 22.76 -53.12
C GLU A 309 14.11 22.20 -52.85
N ASP A 310 14.97 22.98 -52.20
CA ASP A 310 16.33 22.52 -51.86
C ASP A 310 16.33 21.45 -50.75
N LEU A 311 15.45 21.59 -49.75
CA LEU A 311 15.22 20.55 -48.74
C LEU A 311 14.60 19.28 -49.35
N GLU A 312 13.70 19.42 -50.33
CA GLU A 312 13.12 18.28 -51.04
C GLU A 312 14.19 17.56 -51.88
N LYS A 313 15.08 18.28 -52.57
CA LYS A 313 16.22 17.65 -53.28
C LYS A 313 17.07 16.83 -52.31
N LEU A 314 17.37 17.35 -51.12
CA LEU A 314 18.11 16.60 -50.11
C LEU A 314 17.33 15.36 -49.63
N TYR A 315 16.01 15.49 -49.42
CA TYR A 315 15.13 14.39 -49.05
C TYR A 315 15.09 13.28 -50.11
N GLN A 316 14.99 13.65 -51.39
CA GLN A 316 15.03 12.71 -52.51
C GLN A 316 16.39 12.02 -52.61
N ASN A 317 17.49 12.76 -52.45
CA ASN A 317 18.86 12.23 -52.45
C ASN A 317 19.10 11.25 -51.29
N CYS A 318 18.37 11.39 -50.18
CA CYS A 318 18.40 10.46 -49.04
C CYS A 318 17.38 9.31 -49.17
N GLY A 319 16.98 8.97 -50.41
CA GLY A 319 16.09 7.85 -50.70
C GLY A 319 14.66 8.05 -50.20
N LYS A 320 14.13 9.28 -50.28
CA LYS A 320 12.80 9.66 -49.74
C LYS A 320 12.67 9.36 -48.25
N GLY A 321 13.71 9.71 -47.49
CA GLY A 321 13.72 9.57 -46.03
C GLY A 321 14.16 8.21 -45.49
N GLN A 322 14.60 7.27 -46.35
CA GLN A 322 15.16 5.99 -45.90
C GLN A 322 16.52 6.14 -45.22
N GLN A 323 17.27 7.21 -45.53
CA GLN A 323 18.55 7.52 -44.90
C GLN A 323 18.50 8.90 -44.23
N GLN A 324 19.19 9.05 -43.10
CA GLN A 324 19.34 10.35 -42.43
C GLN A 324 20.37 11.22 -43.17
N PRO A 325 20.14 12.54 -43.31
CA PRO A 325 21.09 13.43 -43.95
C PRO A 325 22.31 13.64 -43.04
N SER A 326 23.50 13.68 -43.65
CA SER A 326 24.73 14.00 -42.89
C SER A 326 24.67 15.40 -42.27
N GLU A 327 25.35 15.59 -41.15
CA GLU A 327 25.37 16.88 -40.43
C GLU A 327 25.96 18.00 -41.29
N ALA A 328 27.03 17.72 -42.05
CA ALA A 328 27.63 18.66 -42.99
C ALA A 328 26.63 19.10 -44.08
N ALA A 329 25.78 18.19 -44.57
CA ALA A 329 24.77 18.53 -45.57
C ALA A 329 23.67 19.45 -45.01
N ILE A 330 23.20 19.19 -43.78
CA ILE A 330 22.22 20.06 -43.10
C ILE A 330 22.80 21.43 -42.83
N GLN A 331 24.04 21.52 -42.35
CA GLN A 331 24.70 22.80 -42.10
C GLN A 331 24.92 23.60 -43.40
N SER A 332 25.34 22.94 -44.49
CA SER A 332 25.48 23.59 -45.80
C SER A 332 24.15 24.15 -46.29
N LEU A 333 23.10 23.31 -46.26
CA LEU A 333 21.76 23.70 -46.69
C LEU A 333 21.18 24.81 -45.81
N PHE A 334 21.47 24.80 -44.50
CA PHE A 334 21.07 25.88 -43.61
C PHE A 334 21.76 27.21 -43.95
N ARG A 335 23.06 27.21 -44.28
CA ARG A 335 23.75 28.41 -44.73
C ARG A 335 23.20 28.94 -46.06
N GLU A 336 22.86 28.06 -46.98
CA GLU A 336 22.16 28.40 -48.23
C GLU A 336 20.78 29.01 -47.96
N ALA A 337 20.02 28.42 -47.02
CA ALA A 337 18.70 28.92 -46.60
C ALA A 337 18.80 30.32 -45.95
N VAL A 338 19.82 30.56 -45.13
CA VAL A 338 20.11 31.88 -44.56
C VAL A 338 20.46 32.91 -45.65
N ALA A 339 21.16 32.49 -46.71
CA ALA A 339 21.56 33.35 -47.83
C ALA A 339 20.42 33.67 -48.82
N HIS A 340 19.31 32.93 -48.76
CA HIS A 340 18.14 33.14 -49.64
C HIS A 340 17.56 34.56 -49.48
N PRO A 341 17.05 35.27 -50.51
CA PRO A 341 16.47 36.61 -50.33
C PRO A 341 15.32 36.67 -49.31
N GLY A 342 15.25 37.74 -48.52
CA GLY A 342 14.20 37.98 -47.50
C GLY A 342 14.77 38.21 -46.09
N GLN A 343 14.00 38.80 -45.18
CA GLN A 343 14.43 38.95 -43.78
C GLN A 343 14.20 37.64 -43.02
N LYS A 344 15.19 37.17 -42.27
CA LYS A 344 15.08 35.97 -41.42
C LYS A 344 15.32 36.32 -39.96
N PHE A 345 14.41 35.86 -39.12
CA PHE A 345 14.48 36.01 -37.67
C PHE A 345 14.62 34.62 -37.03
N ILE A 346 15.64 34.43 -36.21
CA ILE A 346 15.87 33.18 -35.46
C ILE A 346 15.84 33.49 -33.97
N PHE A 347 14.98 32.78 -33.24
CA PHE A 347 14.88 32.88 -31.79
C PHE A 347 15.39 31.59 -31.14
N LEU A 348 16.41 31.71 -30.29
CA LEU A 348 16.99 30.59 -29.53
C LEU A 348 16.88 30.90 -28.03
N ASP A 349 15.92 30.30 -27.35
CA ASP A 349 15.71 30.52 -25.92
C ASP A 349 16.46 29.50 -25.06
N ALA A 350 17.06 29.95 -23.95
CA ALA A 350 17.76 29.16 -22.95
C ALA A 350 18.99 28.39 -23.48
N LEU A 351 19.93 29.07 -24.16
CA LEU A 351 21.18 28.45 -24.63
C LEU A 351 21.96 27.74 -23.51
N ASP A 352 21.83 28.17 -22.26
CA ASP A 352 22.42 27.51 -21.09
C ASP A 352 21.83 26.13 -20.77
N GLU A 353 20.76 25.72 -21.46
CA GLU A 353 20.14 24.40 -21.34
C GLU A 353 20.47 23.48 -22.54
N CYS A 354 21.32 23.93 -23.48
CA CYS A 354 21.86 23.09 -24.55
C CYS A 354 22.99 22.19 -24.02
N SER A 355 22.88 20.88 -24.30
CA SER A 355 23.87 19.86 -23.88
C SER A 355 25.21 20.04 -24.58
N ASP A 356 25.17 20.39 -25.86
CA ASP A 356 26.33 20.48 -26.76
C ASP A 356 26.55 21.94 -27.18
N ARG A 357 26.48 22.86 -26.21
CA ARG A 357 26.44 24.31 -26.46
C ARG A 357 27.74 24.86 -27.06
N GLU A 358 28.88 24.23 -26.82
CA GLU A 358 30.17 24.67 -27.38
C GLU A 358 30.14 24.66 -28.92
N ASP A 359 29.58 23.60 -29.52
CA ASP A 359 29.41 23.49 -30.97
C ASP A 359 28.39 24.51 -31.50
N LEU A 360 27.29 24.73 -30.77
CA LEU A 360 26.29 25.74 -31.13
C LEU A 360 26.86 27.15 -31.12
N LEU A 361 27.60 27.51 -30.08
CA LEU A 361 28.25 28.82 -29.95
C LEU A 361 29.26 29.01 -31.08
N SER A 362 30.11 28.00 -31.33
CA SER A 362 31.07 28.01 -32.45
C SER A 362 30.37 28.23 -33.80
N PHE A 363 29.27 27.52 -34.03
CA PHE A 363 28.46 27.66 -35.25
C PHE A 363 27.81 29.06 -35.37
N LEU A 364 27.25 29.60 -34.29
CA LEU A 364 26.66 30.93 -34.27
C LEU A 364 27.70 32.03 -34.52
N VAL A 365 28.89 31.91 -33.93
CA VAL A 365 30.01 32.83 -34.15
C VAL A 365 30.46 32.80 -35.60
N GLU A 366 30.60 31.61 -36.19
CA GLU A 366 30.96 31.48 -37.61
C GLU A 366 29.87 32.04 -38.54
N LEU A 367 28.60 31.73 -38.26
CA LEU A 367 27.45 32.19 -39.04
C LEU A 367 27.37 33.72 -39.02
N MET A 368 27.39 34.34 -37.84
CA MET A 368 27.29 35.78 -37.69
C MET A 368 28.57 36.52 -38.12
N GLY A 369 29.74 35.89 -37.97
CA GLY A 369 31.02 36.42 -38.43
C GLY A 369 31.07 36.66 -39.94
N SER A 370 30.31 35.88 -40.73
CA SER A 370 30.15 36.07 -42.17
C SER A 370 29.27 37.27 -42.57
N LYS A 371 28.63 37.93 -41.59
CA LYS A 371 27.67 39.04 -41.76
C LYS A 371 26.59 38.76 -42.82
N PRO A 372 25.80 37.69 -42.64
CA PRO A 372 24.76 37.31 -43.58
C PRO A 372 23.72 38.42 -43.71
N ARG A 373 23.35 38.76 -44.94
CA ARG A 373 22.37 39.81 -45.21
C ARG A 373 20.98 39.38 -44.74
N ASP A 374 20.32 40.33 -44.08
CA ASP A 374 18.96 40.27 -43.57
C ASP A 374 18.72 39.12 -42.57
N LEU A 375 19.74 38.75 -41.78
CA LEU A 375 19.63 37.76 -40.70
C LEU A 375 19.64 38.45 -39.32
N HIS A 376 18.63 38.11 -38.52
CA HIS A 376 18.45 38.60 -37.17
C HIS A 376 18.34 37.43 -36.20
N VAL A 377 19.26 37.32 -35.25
CA VAL A 377 19.25 36.26 -34.23
C VAL A 377 18.97 36.89 -32.87
N LEU A 378 18.03 36.32 -32.12
CA LEU A 378 17.81 36.62 -30.71
C LEU A 378 18.07 35.37 -29.89
N ALA A 379 19.04 35.46 -28.99
CA ALA A 379 19.42 34.38 -28.10
C ALA A 379 19.19 34.77 -26.64
N THR A 380 18.71 33.84 -25.81
CA THR A 380 18.64 34.05 -24.35
C THR A 380 19.49 33.04 -23.60
N SER A 381 20.11 33.45 -22.50
CA SER A 381 20.82 32.52 -21.62
C SER A 381 21.08 33.09 -20.21
N ARG A 382 21.58 32.27 -19.31
CA ARG A 382 22.36 32.77 -18.15
C ARG A 382 23.66 33.41 -18.64
N ARG A 383 24.21 34.32 -17.82
CA ARG A 383 25.53 34.91 -18.04
C ARG A 383 26.62 33.93 -17.57
N GLU A 384 26.72 32.81 -18.27
CA GLU A 384 27.80 31.84 -18.08
C GLU A 384 29.01 32.26 -18.91
N LYS A 385 30.21 31.98 -18.37
CA LYS A 385 31.45 32.58 -18.87
C LYS A 385 31.78 32.15 -20.29
N ASP A 386 31.57 30.88 -20.61
CA ASP A 386 31.72 30.29 -21.94
C ASP A 386 30.81 30.96 -22.99
N ILE A 387 29.53 31.17 -22.66
CA ILE A 387 28.58 31.86 -23.54
C ILE A 387 28.97 33.33 -23.71
N GLU A 388 29.39 33.98 -22.63
CA GLU A 388 29.84 35.38 -22.63
C GLU A 388 31.08 35.58 -23.49
N ASP A 389 32.09 34.73 -23.34
CA ASP A 389 33.36 34.81 -24.05
C ASP A 389 33.15 34.69 -25.58
N GLU A 390 32.23 33.83 -26.03
CA GLU A 390 31.93 33.62 -27.45
C GLU A 390 30.95 34.66 -28.03
N LEU A 391 29.77 34.83 -27.43
CA LEU A 391 28.72 35.69 -28.01
C LEU A 391 29.05 37.18 -27.93
N SER A 392 29.84 37.63 -26.95
CA SER A 392 30.22 39.05 -26.85
C SER A 392 31.04 39.52 -28.05
N SER A 393 31.67 38.61 -28.80
CA SER A 393 32.46 38.92 -30.00
C SER A 393 31.60 39.20 -31.24
N VAL A 394 30.36 38.69 -31.29
CA VAL A 394 29.47 38.74 -32.46
C VAL A 394 28.13 39.42 -32.18
N ALA A 395 27.72 39.58 -30.91
CA ALA A 395 26.48 40.26 -30.52
C ALA A 395 26.56 41.76 -30.78
N ASN A 396 25.58 42.29 -31.52
CA ASN A 396 25.42 43.73 -31.74
C ASN A 396 24.75 44.39 -30.53
N HIS A 397 23.85 43.65 -29.86
CA HIS A 397 23.12 44.12 -28.70
C HIS A 397 23.26 43.10 -27.57
N ASN A 398 23.91 43.51 -26.49
CA ASN A 398 24.12 42.68 -25.30
C ASN A 398 23.28 43.25 -24.14
N VAL A 399 22.11 42.65 -23.92
CA VAL A 399 21.07 43.20 -23.03
C VAL A 399 21.02 42.38 -21.74
N ASN A 400 21.54 42.98 -20.67
CA ASN A 400 21.47 42.42 -19.33
C ASN A 400 20.11 42.75 -18.68
N ILE A 401 19.34 41.73 -18.34
CA ILE A 401 18.09 41.85 -17.61
C ILE A 401 18.42 42.12 -16.13
N GLN A 402 18.66 43.40 -15.82
CA GLN A 402 18.93 43.89 -14.47
C GLN A 402 17.63 43.97 -13.65
N SER A 403 17.75 43.79 -12.33
CA SER A 403 16.59 43.84 -11.42
C SER A 403 15.80 45.14 -11.55
N ALA A 404 16.47 46.29 -11.66
CA ALA A 404 15.81 47.60 -11.77
C ALA A 404 14.85 47.74 -12.97
N LEU A 405 15.10 47.02 -14.07
CA LEU A 405 14.22 47.00 -15.25
C LEU A 405 13.03 46.06 -15.05
N VAL A 406 13.21 44.99 -14.27
CA VAL A 406 12.19 43.99 -13.93
C VAL A 406 11.34 44.46 -12.74
N ASP A 407 11.86 45.30 -11.84
CA ASP A 407 11.18 45.84 -10.67
C ASP A 407 9.94 46.65 -11.07
N ALA A 408 10.01 47.42 -12.17
CA ALA A 408 8.85 48.12 -12.72
C ALA A 408 7.78 47.15 -13.26
N ASP A 409 8.20 46.05 -13.91
CA ASP A 409 7.29 45.01 -14.40
C ASP A 409 6.67 44.20 -13.25
N ILE A 410 7.45 43.92 -12.19
CA ILE A 410 6.98 43.27 -10.96
C ILE A 410 5.98 44.18 -10.24
N CYS A 411 6.24 45.49 -10.13
CA CYS A 411 5.29 46.47 -9.60
C CYS A 411 3.98 46.45 -10.39
N VAL A 412 4.04 46.51 -11.72
CA VAL A 412 2.84 46.48 -12.58
C VAL A 412 2.07 45.18 -12.41
N TYR A 413 2.76 44.04 -12.31
CA TYR A 413 2.14 42.73 -12.08
C TYR A 413 1.47 42.62 -10.70
N ILE A 414 2.15 43.06 -9.64
CA ILE A 414 1.63 43.02 -8.27
C ILE A 414 0.42 43.95 -8.15
N HIS A 415 0.50 45.18 -8.67
CA HIS A 415 -0.63 46.11 -8.65
C HIS A 415 -1.85 45.57 -9.42
N ASP A 416 -1.64 44.98 -10.60
CA ASP A 416 -2.76 44.39 -11.36
C ASP A 416 -3.37 43.18 -10.63
N ARG A 417 -2.54 42.33 -10.00
CA ARG A 417 -3.02 41.21 -9.19
C ARG A 417 -3.78 41.65 -7.93
N MET A 418 -3.33 42.70 -7.25
CA MET A 418 -4.06 43.31 -6.13
C MET A 418 -5.43 43.84 -6.57
N ALA A 419 -5.53 44.39 -7.79
CA ALA A 419 -6.76 44.99 -8.31
C ALA A 419 -7.77 43.96 -8.89
N THR A 420 -7.27 42.84 -9.41
CA THR A 420 -8.06 41.85 -10.16
C THR A 420 -8.39 40.59 -9.36
N ASP A 421 -7.57 40.19 -8.38
CA ASP A 421 -7.81 38.97 -7.60
C ASP A 421 -8.90 39.18 -6.53
N LYS A 422 -9.90 38.29 -6.53
CA LYS A 422 -11.07 38.37 -5.62
C LYS A 422 -10.71 38.26 -4.14
N SER A 423 -9.59 37.62 -3.79
CA SER A 423 -9.13 37.44 -2.41
C SER A 423 -8.32 38.64 -1.92
N LEU A 424 -7.50 39.22 -2.81
CA LEU A 424 -6.58 40.31 -2.50
C LEU A 424 -7.26 41.69 -2.55
N LYS A 425 -8.30 41.84 -3.38
CA LYS A 425 -9.12 43.06 -3.48
C LYS A 425 -9.90 43.40 -2.20
N LYS A 426 -10.03 42.44 -1.27
CA LYS A 426 -10.80 42.58 -0.03
C LYS A 426 -10.10 43.48 1.00
N TRP A 427 -8.79 43.68 0.86
CA TRP A 427 -7.98 44.43 1.81
C TRP A 427 -8.07 45.94 1.56
N PRO A 428 -8.01 46.80 2.59
CA PRO A 428 -8.01 48.26 2.43
C PRO A 428 -6.81 48.74 1.58
N PRO A 429 -6.92 49.87 0.84
CA PRO A 429 -5.84 50.38 -0.01
C PRO A 429 -4.51 50.56 0.73
N SER A 430 -4.55 51.00 1.99
CA SER A 430 -3.35 51.15 2.84
C SER A 430 -2.61 49.83 3.08
N VAL A 431 -3.34 48.71 3.20
CA VAL A 431 -2.78 47.37 3.40
C VAL A 431 -2.30 46.77 2.08
N GLN A 432 -2.99 47.07 0.98
CA GLN A 432 -2.52 46.68 -0.36
C GLN A 432 -1.20 47.39 -0.72
N ASP A 433 -1.05 48.66 -0.35
CA ASP A 433 0.19 49.42 -0.54
C ASP A 433 1.33 48.87 0.34
N GLU A 434 1.02 48.46 1.58
CA GLU A 434 1.99 47.82 2.47
C GLU A 434 2.44 46.45 1.94
N ILE A 435 1.51 45.61 1.48
CA ILE A 435 1.81 44.31 0.84
C ILE A 435 2.67 44.51 -0.41
N THR A 436 2.33 45.50 -1.24
CA THR A 436 3.09 45.81 -2.45
C THR A 436 4.52 46.24 -2.08
N THR A 437 4.67 47.10 -1.07
CA THR A 437 5.97 47.58 -0.59
C THR A 437 6.82 46.43 -0.05
N VAL A 438 6.25 45.53 0.76
CA VAL A 438 6.96 44.38 1.36
C VAL A 438 7.34 43.35 0.29
N LEU A 439 6.48 43.07 -0.68
CA LEU A 439 6.79 42.14 -1.77
C LEU A 439 7.88 42.69 -2.69
N MET A 440 7.90 44.00 -2.94
CA MET A 440 8.97 44.68 -3.67
C MET A 440 10.30 44.63 -2.89
N ASP A 441 10.28 44.83 -1.57
CA ASP A 441 11.47 44.75 -0.71
C ASP A 441 12.03 43.32 -0.65
N LYS A 442 11.16 42.30 -0.55
CA LYS A 442 11.54 40.88 -0.57
C LYS A 442 12.02 40.36 -1.92
N ALA A 443 11.54 40.93 -3.04
CA ALA A 443 12.09 40.61 -4.37
C ALA A 443 13.58 41.01 -4.48
N GLY A 444 14.00 42.05 -3.75
CA GLY A 444 15.41 42.41 -3.54
C GLY A 444 16.22 41.41 -2.68
N GLY A 445 15.56 40.44 -2.02
CA GLY A 445 16.15 39.42 -1.16
C GLY A 445 16.78 38.22 -1.89
N MET A 446 16.61 38.09 -3.21
CA MET A 446 17.30 37.09 -4.06
C MET A 446 18.83 37.35 -4.22
N ARG A 447 19.41 38.25 -3.41
CA ARG A 447 20.81 38.69 -3.48
C ARG A 447 21.81 37.78 -2.73
N THR A 448 21.38 36.64 -2.18
CA THR A 448 22.22 35.70 -1.41
C THR A 448 22.46 34.33 -2.08
N LEU A 449 22.10 34.18 -3.37
CA LEU A 449 22.24 32.91 -4.12
C LEU A 449 23.70 32.53 -4.50
N SER A 450 24.67 33.44 -4.38
CA SER A 450 26.10 33.14 -4.61
C SER A 450 26.74 32.28 -3.51
N SER A 451 25.98 31.96 -2.47
CA SER A 451 26.42 31.13 -1.33
C SER A 451 25.76 29.76 -1.28
N LEU A 452 24.96 29.36 -2.28
CA LEU A 452 24.18 28.12 -2.20
C LEU A 452 25.09 26.86 -2.13
N PRO A 453 24.79 25.91 -1.23
CA PRO A 453 25.51 24.66 -1.14
C PRO A 453 25.29 23.79 -2.39
N LYS A 454 26.34 23.09 -2.83
CA LYS A 454 26.36 22.32 -4.09
C LYS A 454 25.66 20.97 -3.99
N THR A 455 25.40 20.49 -2.77
CA THR A 455 24.76 19.20 -2.50
C THR A 455 23.61 19.34 -1.49
N LEU A 456 22.68 18.38 -1.50
CA LEU A 456 21.63 18.26 -0.47
C LEU A 456 22.24 18.13 0.93
N ASP A 457 23.36 17.42 1.05
CA ASP A 457 24.08 17.24 2.33
C ASP A 457 24.66 18.56 2.86
N GLU A 458 25.24 19.39 1.99
CA GLU A 458 25.71 20.72 2.35
C GLU A 458 24.51 21.65 2.67
N THR A 459 23.35 21.41 2.07
CA THR A 459 22.10 22.12 2.39
C THR A 459 21.62 21.79 3.80
N TYR A 460 21.54 20.51 4.16
CA TYR A 460 21.17 20.09 5.51
C TYR A 460 22.20 20.52 6.57
N ASN A 461 23.50 20.40 6.29
CA ASN A 461 24.55 20.91 7.17
C ASN A 461 24.43 22.43 7.36
N ARG A 462 24.17 23.19 6.28
CA ARG A 462 23.98 24.64 6.37
C ARG A 462 22.73 25.02 7.16
N ILE A 463 21.63 24.27 7.02
CA ILE A 463 20.41 24.51 7.82
C ILE A 463 20.72 24.30 9.30
N LEU A 464 21.35 23.18 9.68
CA LEU A 464 21.72 22.90 11.07
C LEU A 464 22.74 23.91 11.62
N GLN A 465 23.76 24.29 10.85
CA GLN A 465 24.75 25.29 11.25
C GLN A 465 24.20 26.73 11.26
N GLY A 466 23.16 26.99 10.48
CA GLY A 466 22.47 28.28 10.38
C GLY A 466 21.57 28.60 11.58
N LEU A 467 21.31 27.62 12.45
CA LEU A 467 20.67 27.81 13.75
C LEU A 467 21.66 28.52 14.69
N GLY A 468 21.81 29.83 14.49
CA GLY A 468 22.92 30.66 15.00
C GLY A 468 23.02 30.88 16.51
N SER A 469 22.20 30.22 17.34
CA SER A 469 22.35 30.22 18.80
C SER A 469 22.48 28.79 19.33
N THR A 470 23.41 28.56 20.27
CA THR A 470 23.66 27.23 20.86
C THR A 470 22.37 26.61 21.41
N ASN A 471 21.46 27.41 21.95
CA ASN A 471 20.18 26.94 22.48
C ASN A 471 19.23 26.46 21.38
N GLN A 472 19.03 27.22 20.29
CA GLN A 472 18.14 26.80 19.19
C GLN A 472 18.64 25.52 18.52
N LEU A 473 19.95 25.36 18.35
CA LEU A 473 20.53 24.15 17.81
C LEU A 473 20.27 22.93 18.71
N GLN A 474 20.43 23.08 20.03
CA GLN A 474 20.14 21.99 20.98
C GLN A 474 18.66 21.61 20.97
N THR A 475 17.76 22.59 20.92
CA THR A 475 16.32 22.38 20.79
C THR A 475 15.97 21.65 19.49
N ALA A 476 16.56 22.04 18.36
CA ALA A 476 16.35 21.36 17.08
C ALA A 476 16.90 19.92 17.07
N ILE A 477 18.10 19.69 17.63
CA ILE A 477 18.67 18.34 17.76
C ILE A 477 17.74 17.45 18.58
N LYS A 478 17.21 17.96 19.70
CA LYS A 478 16.27 17.24 20.56
C LYS A 478 15.00 16.84 19.81
N ALA A 479 14.38 17.76 19.07
CA ALA A 479 13.23 17.47 18.22
C ALA A 479 13.53 16.40 17.17
N LEU A 480 14.65 16.55 16.46
CA LEU A 480 15.04 15.63 15.39
C LEU A 480 15.38 14.23 15.91
N ARG A 481 15.89 14.08 17.13
CA ARG A 481 16.12 12.76 17.77
C ARG A 481 14.83 11.98 17.92
N TRP A 482 13.82 12.62 18.51
CA TRP A 482 12.49 12.03 18.70
C TRP A 482 11.86 11.72 17.34
N LEU A 483 11.84 12.66 16.39
CA LEU A 483 11.30 12.41 15.05
C LEU A 483 12.02 11.30 14.27
N CYS A 484 13.31 11.05 14.54
CA CYS A 484 14.05 9.99 13.89
C CYS A 484 13.80 8.60 14.49
N PHE A 485 13.58 8.51 15.81
CA PHE A 485 13.64 7.24 16.54
C PHE A 485 12.38 6.89 17.33
N SER A 486 11.36 7.75 17.33
CA SER A 486 10.05 7.39 17.86
C SER A 486 9.41 6.26 17.06
N ASP A 487 8.86 5.27 17.76
CA ASP A 487 8.24 4.07 17.16
C ASP A 487 6.96 4.36 16.36
N ARG A 488 6.29 5.49 16.64
CA ARG A 488 5.21 6.02 15.81
C ARG A 488 5.39 7.51 15.52
N PRO A 489 4.77 8.05 14.45
CA PRO A 489 4.72 9.49 14.20
C PRO A 489 4.17 10.26 15.41
N LEU A 490 4.84 11.35 15.77
CA LEU A 490 4.48 12.19 16.90
C LEU A 490 3.44 13.24 16.50
N LEU A 491 2.53 13.53 17.41
CA LEU A 491 1.59 14.65 17.29
C LEU A 491 2.28 15.98 17.61
N LEU A 492 1.72 17.07 17.10
CA LEU A 492 2.22 18.41 17.40
C LEU A 492 2.18 18.71 18.91
N ALA A 493 1.10 18.33 19.59
CA ALA A 493 0.97 18.48 21.03
C ALA A 493 2.06 17.68 21.79
N GLU A 494 2.34 16.45 21.37
CA GLU A 494 3.41 15.62 21.94
C GLU A 494 4.79 16.26 21.73
N MET A 495 5.03 16.86 20.56
CA MET A 495 6.26 17.60 20.28
C MET A 495 6.46 18.80 21.19
N VAL A 496 5.39 19.51 21.57
CA VAL A 496 5.47 20.63 22.54
C VAL A 496 5.91 20.14 23.92
N GLU A 497 5.34 19.02 24.38
CA GLU A 497 5.72 18.39 25.66
C GLU A 497 7.21 18.00 25.66
N ILE A 498 7.70 17.45 24.55
CA ILE A 498 9.11 17.03 24.42
C ILE A 498 10.05 18.20 24.72
N PHE A 499 9.74 19.42 24.27
CA PHE A 499 10.62 20.57 24.52
C PHE A 499 10.77 20.93 25.99
N ALA A 500 9.74 20.68 26.80
CA ALA A 500 9.70 20.89 28.25
C ALA A 500 10.36 19.78 29.10
N ILE A 501 10.95 18.76 28.45
CA ILE A 501 11.67 17.67 29.14
C ILE A 501 13.17 17.94 29.20
N GLU A 502 13.77 18.04 30.37
CA GLU A 502 15.22 18.07 30.48
C GLU A 502 15.81 16.70 30.90
N ASN A 503 16.83 16.20 30.20
CA ASN A 503 17.48 14.90 30.47
C ASN A 503 18.65 14.99 31.48
N GLY A 504 18.78 14.01 32.38
CA GLY A 504 19.93 13.81 33.29
C GLY A 504 19.58 13.72 34.79
N ASP A 505 20.57 13.42 35.65
CA ASP A 505 20.43 13.07 37.10
C ASP A 505 19.72 14.10 38.01
N ARG A 506 19.42 15.31 37.54
CA ARG A 506 18.71 16.37 38.29
C ARG A 506 17.71 17.15 37.44
N ARG A 507 17.30 16.55 36.33
CA ARG A 507 16.42 17.17 35.35
C ARG A 507 15.10 16.41 35.30
N GLY A 508 14.06 16.97 34.67
CA GLY A 508 12.70 16.44 34.76
C GLY A 508 11.79 17.04 33.70
N PHE A 509 10.49 16.79 33.83
CA PHE A 509 9.48 17.46 33.02
C PHE A 509 8.99 18.73 33.73
N PHE A 510 9.04 19.86 33.01
CA PHE A 510 8.68 21.18 33.50
C PHE A 510 7.54 21.76 32.65
N PRO A 511 6.25 21.52 33.02
CA PRO A 511 5.09 21.99 32.24
C PRO A 511 5.11 23.50 31.94
N GLU A 512 5.73 24.30 32.81
CA GLU A 512 5.92 25.74 32.66
C GLU A 512 6.86 26.13 31.51
N GLU A 513 7.70 25.22 31.02
CA GLU A 513 8.61 25.43 29.90
C GLU A 513 8.03 25.00 28.54
N ARG A 514 6.74 24.62 28.49
CA ARG A 514 6.04 24.32 27.23
C ARG A 514 6.12 25.53 26.29
N LEU A 515 6.30 25.25 24.99
CA LEU A 515 6.28 26.30 23.97
C LEU A 515 4.92 27.03 24.00
N PRO A 516 4.89 28.37 24.12
CA PRO A 516 3.63 29.12 24.17
C PRO A 516 2.78 28.99 22.91
N ASP A 517 3.41 28.87 21.74
CA ASP A 517 2.73 28.59 20.47
C ASP A 517 3.25 27.25 19.89
N PRO A 518 2.40 26.22 19.75
CA PRO A 518 2.78 24.96 19.10
C PRO A 518 3.33 25.13 17.68
N LYS A 519 2.98 26.21 16.97
CA LYS A 519 3.51 26.50 15.63
C LYS A 519 4.99 26.90 15.65
N ASP A 520 5.55 27.27 16.80
CA ASP A 520 6.99 27.56 16.94
C ASP A 520 7.87 26.33 16.66
N VAL A 521 7.31 25.11 16.74
CA VAL A 521 7.98 23.88 16.29
C VAL A 521 8.43 23.99 14.82
N MET A 522 7.66 24.68 13.97
CA MET A 522 8.03 24.98 12.57
C MET A 522 9.27 25.85 12.45
N VAL A 523 9.39 26.83 13.35
CA VAL A 523 10.48 27.82 13.34
C VAL A 523 11.77 27.15 13.81
N ILE A 524 11.67 26.26 14.82
CA ILE A 524 12.81 25.56 15.43
C ILE A 524 13.48 24.58 14.44
N CYS A 525 12.72 23.78 13.70
CA CYS A 525 13.25 22.74 12.81
C CYS A 525 13.13 23.08 11.31
N SER A 526 13.03 24.36 10.99
CA SER A 526 12.68 24.88 9.65
C SER A 526 13.22 24.07 8.45
N SER A 527 12.36 23.83 7.47
CA SER A 527 12.58 23.03 6.24
C SER A 527 12.96 21.54 6.41
N LEU A 528 13.27 21.08 7.63
CA LEU A 528 13.58 19.67 7.91
C LEU A 528 12.36 18.84 8.35
N ILE A 529 11.25 19.50 8.69
CA ILE A 529 10.01 18.86 9.15
C ILE A 529 8.78 19.33 8.34
N THR A 530 7.75 18.51 8.29
CA THR A 530 6.44 18.77 7.66
C THR A 530 5.30 18.43 8.61
N PHE A 531 4.13 19.03 8.36
CA PHE A 531 2.92 18.88 9.17
C PHE A 531 1.82 18.27 8.29
N ASN A 532 1.29 17.14 8.73
CA ASN A 532 0.22 16.45 8.03
C ASN A 532 -1.04 16.47 8.91
N SER A 533 -2.13 17.04 8.40
CA SER A 533 -3.45 16.96 9.02
C SER A 533 -4.00 15.56 8.84
N ILE A 534 -4.44 14.92 9.92
CA ILE A 534 -5.11 13.61 9.85
C ILE A 534 -6.55 13.84 9.38
N GLU A 535 -6.90 13.32 8.20
CA GLU A 535 -8.30 13.10 7.84
C GLU A 535 -8.76 11.82 8.53
N ASN A 536 -10.00 11.76 9.02
CA ASN A 536 -10.57 10.55 9.61
C ASN A 536 -10.73 9.49 8.50
N GLU A 537 -9.63 8.85 8.08
CA GLU A 537 -9.66 7.64 7.29
C GLU A 537 -9.86 6.46 8.24
N GLU A 538 -10.89 5.66 7.97
CA GLU A 538 -11.31 4.45 8.69
C GLU A 538 -10.27 3.30 8.62
N GLY A 539 -8.97 3.60 8.45
CA GLY A 539 -7.89 2.63 8.25
C GLY A 539 -6.78 2.61 9.30
N ASP A 540 -6.66 3.63 10.17
CA ASP A 540 -5.66 3.64 11.25
C ASP A 540 -6.21 2.93 12.51
N ASN A 541 -6.23 1.59 12.49
CA ASN A 541 -6.55 0.77 13.66
C ASN A 541 -5.55 0.97 14.84
N GLU A 542 -4.44 1.68 14.65
CA GLU A 542 -3.46 1.95 15.72
C GLU A 542 -3.91 3.04 16.71
N LEU A 543 -4.89 3.89 16.36
CA LEU A 543 -5.39 4.97 17.24
C LEU A 543 -6.80 4.75 17.78
N GLN A 544 -7.50 3.68 17.38
CA GLN A 544 -8.82 3.34 17.93
C GLN A 544 -8.77 2.84 19.38
N HIS A 545 -7.59 2.56 19.93
CA HIS A 545 -7.43 2.17 21.33
C HIS A 545 -7.40 3.36 22.32
N SER A 546 -7.55 4.60 21.86
CA SER A 546 -7.35 5.78 22.71
C SER A 546 -8.59 6.33 23.41
N GLY A 547 -9.77 5.68 23.37
CA GLY A 547 -10.94 5.91 24.25
C GLY A 547 -11.49 7.34 24.44
N ILE A 548 -10.90 8.37 23.85
CA ILE A 548 -11.19 9.78 24.12
C ILE A 548 -11.92 10.34 22.89
N GLU A 549 -13.22 10.08 22.84
CA GLU A 549 -14.15 10.97 22.15
C GLU A 549 -14.74 11.93 23.18
N GLY A 550 -14.20 13.15 23.23
CA GLY A 550 -14.71 14.21 24.11
C GLY A 550 -14.50 15.59 23.49
N GLU A 551 -15.61 16.33 23.31
CA GLU A 551 -15.75 17.53 22.49
C GLU A 551 -15.04 18.81 22.98
N ASN A 552 -14.18 18.79 24.01
CA ASN A 552 -13.73 20.04 24.68
C ASN A 552 -12.21 20.18 24.88
N SER A 553 -11.41 20.12 23.81
CA SER A 553 -10.07 20.75 23.78
C SER A 553 -9.95 21.64 22.54
N SER A 554 -10.24 22.93 22.70
CA SER A 554 -10.27 23.93 21.63
C SER A 554 -8.89 24.42 21.16
N GLN A 555 -7.81 23.90 21.74
CA GLN A 555 -6.43 24.28 21.40
C GLN A 555 -5.71 23.27 20.49
N ASP A 556 -6.29 22.09 20.28
CA ASP A 556 -5.62 20.93 19.64
C ASP A 556 -6.08 20.69 18.19
N ARG A 557 -6.74 21.70 17.63
CA ARG A 557 -7.43 21.64 16.35
C ARG A 557 -6.78 22.65 15.41
N GLY A 558 -6.47 22.24 14.17
CA GLY A 558 -6.30 23.19 13.07
C GLY A 558 -7.51 24.12 12.95
N GLU A 559 -7.45 25.14 12.08
CA GLU A 559 -8.61 26.03 11.81
C GLU A 559 -9.90 25.26 11.41
N ASP A 560 -9.78 23.95 11.14
CA ASP A 560 -10.80 22.99 10.71
C ASP A 560 -11.18 21.88 11.73
N GLY A 561 -10.50 21.75 12.88
CA GLY A 561 -10.83 20.70 13.84
C GLY A 561 -9.94 19.44 13.88
N ARG A 562 -8.87 19.35 13.08
CA ARG A 562 -8.10 18.10 12.88
C ARG A 562 -6.81 18.02 13.70
N LYS A 563 -6.41 16.81 14.13
CA LYS A 563 -5.11 16.51 14.78
C LYS A 563 -3.97 16.61 13.76
N VAL A 564 -2.81 17.12 14.18
CA VAL A 564 -1.64 17.38 13.31
C VAL A 564 -0.45 16.48 13.69
N ARG A 565 0.06 15.70 12.74
CA ARG A 565 1.29 14.90 12.90
C ARG A 565 2.52 15.71 12.45
N VAL A 566 3.62 15.57 13.17
CA VAL A 566 4.92 16.13 12.81
C VAL A 566 5.80 15.01 12.26
N GLN A 567 6.37 15.21 11.08
CA GLN A 567 7.25 14.25 10.44
C GLN A 567 8.47 14.94 9.85
N LEU A 568 9.52 14.18 9.54
CA LEU A 568 10.63 14.69 8.73
C LEU A 568 10.13 15.02 7.33
N ALA A 569 10.58 16.16 6.79
CA ALA A 569 10.11 16.68 5.50
C ALA A 569 10.38 15.73 4.33
N HIS A 570 11.41 14.90 4.45
CA HIS A 570 11.74 13.86 3.48
C HIS A 570 12.58 12.76 4.14
N PHE A 571 12.49 11.53 3.63
CA PHE A 571 13.28 10.39 4.15
C PHE A 571 14.79 10.65 4.13
N SER A 572 15.27 11.41 3.14
CA SER A 572 16.69 11.81 3.03
C SER A 572 17.21 12.61 4.23
N VAL A 573 16.34 13.29 4.99
CA VAL A 573 16.74 14.01 6.21
C VAL A 573 17.21 13.00 7.27
N LYS A 574 16.45 11.92 7.49
CA LYS A 574 16.84 10.85 8.43
C LYS A 574 18.13 10.17 7.96
N GLU A 575 18.22 9.85 6.67
CA GLU A 575 19.42 9.23 6.11
C GLU A 575 20.66 10.12 6.31
N PHE A 576 20.53 11.42 6.04
CA PHE A 576 21.60 12.39 6.23
C PHE A 576 22.05 12.46 7.70
N LEU A 577 21.10 12.63 8.64
CA LEU A 577 21.38 12.75 10.08
C LEU A 577 22.12 11.52 10.64
N LEU A 578 21.84 10.32 10.10
CA LEU A 578 22.49 9.07 10.48
C LEU A 578 23.82 8.81 9.76
N SER A 579 24.06 9.48 8.64
CA SER A 579 25.24 9.26 7.80
C SER A 579 26.52 9.92 8.34
N ASP A 580 27.66 9.42 7.89
CA ASP A 580 29.01 9.96 8.13
C ASP A 580 29.20 11.42 7.65
N ARG A 581 28.24 11.94 6.88
CA ARG A 581 28.27 13.27 6.26
C ARG A 581 27.68 14.36 7.14
N CYS A 582 26.95 14.00 8.20
CA CYS A 582 26.39 14.95 9.16
C CYS A 582 27.43 15.33 10.22
N ALA A 583 27.71 16.63 10.38
CA ALA A 583 28.64 17.13 11.39
C ALA A 583 28.23 16.77 12.83
N PHE A 584 26.93 16.56 13.05
CA PHE A 584 26.34 16.23 14.35
C PHE A 584 26.00 14.74 14.51
N ARG A 585 26.51 13.85 13.63
CA ARG A 585 26.19 12.41 13.65
C ARG A 585 26.31 11.76 15.03
N LEU A 586 27.28 12.19 15.84
CA LEU A 586 27.46 11.67 17.19
C LEU A 586 26.20 11.84 18.05
N GLU A 587 25.45 12.93 17.85
CA GLU A 587 24.21 13.22 18.58
C GLU A 587 23.03 12.35 18.13
N PHE A 588 23.10 11.75 16.93
CA PHE A 588 22.03 10.95 16.31
C PHE A 588 22.30 9.44 16.29
N ARG A 589 23.33 8.99 17.02
CA ARG A 589 23.58 7.55 17.18
C ARG A 589 22.35 6.88 17.81
N PRO A 590 21.88 5.74 17.29
CA PRO A 590 20.69 5.06 17.81
C PRO A 590 20.68 4.90 19.34
N GLN A 591 21.82 4.55 19.93
CA GLN A 591 21.96 4.38 21.37
C GLN A 591 21.70 5.67 22.14
N ILE A 592 22.17 6.82 21.63
CA ILE A 592 21.96 8.12 22.31
C ILE A 592 20.50 8.56 22.14
N CYS A 593 19.92 8.37 20.96
CA CYS A 593 18.53 8.73 20.72
C CYS A 593 17.57 7.92 21.60
N HIS A 594 17.70 6.59 21.61
CA HIS A 594 16.88 5.74 22.46
C HIS A 594 17.07 6.04 23.95
N LEU A 595 18.29 6.37 24.39
CA LEU A 595 18.57 6.76 25.78
C LEU A 595 17.80 8.04 26.14
N VAL A 596 17.93 9.08 25.30
CA VAL A 596 17.30 10.38 25.52
C VAL A 596 15.77 10.26 25.54
N ILE A 597 15.20 9.46 24.64
CA ILE A 597 13.76 9.25 24.58
C ILE A 597 13.29 8.46 25.80
N ALA A 598 13.95 7.36 26.17
CA ALA A 598 13.60 6.56 27.34
C ALA A 598 13.65 7.37 28.65
N GLU A 599 14.74 8.12 28.87
CA GLU A 599 14.85 9.03 30.02
C GLU A 599 13.74 10.09 30.01
N GLY A 600 13.44 10.66 28.83
CA GLY A 600 12.40 11.67 28.70
C GLY A 600 11.00 11.15 29.02
N CYS A 601 10.64 9.97 28.51
CA CYS A 601 9.38 9.31 28.84
C CYS A 601 9.29 9.01 30.33
N LEU A 602 10.35 8.51 30.97
CA LEU A 602 10.35 8.20 32.40
C LEU A 602 10.22 9.46 33.27
N HIS A 603 10.92 10.54 32.92
CA HIS A 603 10.74 11.83 33.61
C HIS A 603 9.31 12.34 33.50
N TYR A 604 8.68 12.16 32.34
CA TYR A 604 7.30 12.54 32.09
C TYR A 604 6.31 11.74 32.96
N LEU A 605 6.44 10.40 32.95
CA LEU A 605 5.59 9.51 33.75
C LEU A 605 5.75 9.74 35.26
N LEU A 606 6.99 9.91 35.73
CA LEU A 606 7.28 10.18 37.14
C LEU A 606 6.76 11.55 37.60
N HIS A 607 6.70 12.54 36.70
CA HIS A 607 6.07 13.82 37.01
C HIS A 607 4.55 13.66 37.12
N LEU A 608 3.95 12.94 36.18
CA LEU A 608 2.51 12.73 36.14
C LEU A 608 1.99 12.05 37.41
N SER A 609 2.70 11.03 37.90
CA SER A 609 2.33 10.32 39.13
C SER A 609 2.44 11.17 40.41
N GLN A 610 3.21 12.26 40.40
CA GLN A 610 3.34 13.17 41.54
C GLN A 610 2.18 14.17 41.65
N ASN A 611 1.41 14.36 40.58
CA ASN A 611 0.35 15.37 40.51
C ASN A 611 -1.04 14.86 40.96
N GLY A 612 -1.11 13.64 41.51
CA GLY A 612 -2.35 13.04 42.03
C GLY A 612 -2.86 11.88 41.16
N PRO A 613 -4.08 11.38 41.42
CA PRO A 613 -4.65 10.26 40.67
C PRO A 613 -4.90 10.65 39.21
N LEU A 614 -4.68 9.71 38.30
CA LEU A 614 -4.97 9.89 36.89
C LEU A 614 -6.48 9.98 36.66
N THR A 615 -6.91 11.00 35.91
CA THR A 615 -8.26 11.14 35.37
C THR A 615 -8.19 11.33 33.86
N GLU A 616 -9.30 11.19 33.15
CA GLU A 616 -9.34 11.44 31.71
C GLU A 616 -8.93 12.88 31.37
N GLU A 617 -9.29 13.85 32.21
CA GLU A 617 -8.91 15.25 32.04
C GLU A 617 -7.39 15.41 32.14
N VAL A 618 -6.77 14.78 33.13
CA VAL A 618 -5.31 14.78 33.29
C VAL A 618 -4.64 14.14 32.08
N VAL A 619 -5.12 13.01 31.57
CA VAL A 619 -4.54 12.39 30.36
C VAL A 619 -4.65 13.32 29.14
N LYS A 620 -5.74 14.10 29.02
CA LYS A 620 -5.92 15.10 27.94
C LYS A 620 -4.99 16.31 28.11
N GLU A 621 -4.70 16.73 29.34
CA GLU A 621 -3.78 17.83 29.64
C GLU A 621 -2.29 17.47 29.46
N TYR A 622 -1.98 16.17 29.34
CA TYR A 622 -0.63 15.64 29.20
C TYR A 622 -0.51 14.75 27.95
N PRO A 623 -0.46 15.35 26.74
CA PRO A 623 -0.58 14.62 25.46
C PRO A 623 0.48 13.54 25.23
N LEU A 624 1.67 13.68 25.83
CA LEU A 624 2.76 12.70 25.69
C LEU A 624 2.59 11.48 26.60
N ALA A 625 1.62 11.46 27.53
CA ALA A 625 1.48 10.43 28.55
C ALA A 625 1.34 9.01 27.96
N LEU A 626 0.47 8.85 26.95
CA LEU A 626 0.24 7.54 26.32
C LEU A 626 1.48 7.06 25.57
N TYR A 627 2.10 7.94 24.77
CA TYR A 627 3.36 7.61 24.08
C TYR A 627 4.46 7.22 25.08
N ALA A 628 4.60 8.01 26.16
CA ALA A 628 5.59 7.75 27.17
C ALA A 628 5.36 6.40 27.86
N ALA A 629 4.12 6.09 28.24
CA ALA A 629 3.74 4.83 28.89
C ALA A 629 3.98 3.60 28.01
N GLU A 630 3.66 3.71 26.74
CA GLU A 630 3.71 2.60 25.77
C GLU A 630 5.14 2.29 25.31
N TYR A 631 6.00 3.30 25.10
CA TYR A 631 7.27 3.12 24.37
C TYR A 631 8.55 3.28 25.20
N TRP A 632 8.50 3.77 26.45
CA TRP A 632 9.72 4.02 27.24
C TRP A 632 10.60 2.76 27.39
N TRP A 633 9.98 1.61 27.63
CA TRP A 633 10.67 0.35 27.91
C TRP A 633 11.24 -0.29 26.64
N GLN A 634 10.60 -0.09 25.47
CA GLN A 634 11.12 -0.52 24.18
C GLN A 634 12.40 0.25 23.81
N HIS A 635 12.39 1.57 24.05
CA HIS A 635 13.60 2.40 23.89
C HIS A 635 14.71 1.97 24.85
N ALA A 636 14.39 1.63 26.10
CA ALA A 636 15.37 1.09 27.04
C ALA A 636 15.99 -0.24 26.57
N GLN A 637 15.18 -1.16 26.01
CA GLN A 637 15.67 -2.44 25.44
C GLN A 637 16.59 -2.23 24.23
N ASN A 638 16.29 -1.24 23.38
CA ASN A 638 17.05 -0.95 22.16
C ASN A 638 18.49 -0.46 22.41
N LEU A 639 18.86 -0.15 23.65
CA LEU A 639 20.23 0.24 24.02
C LEU A 639 21.25 -0.89 23.91
N ARG A 640 20.83 -2.16 23.85
CA ARG A 640 21.68 -3.36 23.64
C ARG A 640 22.99 -3.34 24.45
N GLY A 641 22.94 -2.91 25.71
CA GLY A 641 24.09 -2.72 26.60
C GLY A 641 23.67 -2.50 28.06
N THR A 642 24.64 -2.22 28.94
CA THR A 642 24.34 -1.82 30.33
C THR A 642 23.67 -0.46 30.33
N LEU A 643 22.49 -0.35 30.95
CA LEU A 643 21.88 0.96 31.22
C LEU A 643 22.87 1.86 31.97
N ASN A 644 22.88 3.15 31.67
CA ASN A 644 23.59 4.10 32.53
C ASN A 644 22.90 4.17 33.90
N ASP A 645 23.61 4.70 34.90
CA ASP A 645 23.10 4.77 36.27
C ASP A 645 21.82 5.63 36.35
N THR A 646 21.78 6.75 35.61
CA THR A 646 20.64 7.66 35.54
C THR A 646 19.36 6.97 35.05
N LEU A 647 19.38 6.32 33.89
CA LEU A 647 18.22 5.62 33.36
C LEU A 647 17.83 4.46 34.28
N SER A 648 18.81 3.76 34.84
CA SER A 648 18.56 2.67 35.80
C SER A 648 17.81 3.16 37.04
N ASP A 649 18.20 4.31 37.58
CA ASP A 649 17.55 4.93 38.73
C ASP A 649 16.13 5.43 38.40
N LEU A 650 15.90 5.98 37.20
CA LEU A 650 14.58 6.38 36.75
C LEU A 650 13.62 5.20 36.61
N VAL A 651 14.07 4.10 35.99
CA VAL A 651 13.27 2.87 35.87
C VAL A 651 12.97 2.30 37.25
N LEU A 652 13.95 2.24 38.15
CA LEU A 652 13.71 1.78 39.51
C LEU A 652 12.71 2.66 40.26
N ARG A 653 12.78 3.99 40.10
CA ARG A 653 11.80 4.90 40.72
C ARG A 653 10.40 4.65 40.19
N LEU A 654 10.23 4.43 38.89
CA LEU A 654 8.94 4.13 38.29
C LEU A 654 8.36 2.82 38.84
N LEU A 655 9.19 1.78 38.94
CA LEU A 655 8.74 0.45 39.34
C LEU A 655 8.62 0.25 40.86
N THR A 656 9.30 1.05 41.68
CA THR A 656 9.28 0.88 43.15
C THR A 656 8.43 1.89 43.90
N ASP A 657 7.96 2.93 43.24
CA ASP A 657 6.93 3.82 43.76
C ASP A 657 5.54 3.30 43.36
N ASP A 658 4.72 2.89 44.33
CA ASP A 658 3.41 2.29 44.07
C ASP A 658 2.49 3.21 43.25
N THR A 659 2.61 4.53 43.42
CA THR A 659 1.79 5.50 42.68
C THR A 659 2.26 5.62 41.24
N ALA A 660 3.58 5.68 41.01
CA ALA A 660 4.17 5.75 39.68
C ALA A 660 3.96 4.46 38.88
N LEU A 661 4.10 3.30 39.52
CA LEU A 661 3.80 2.00 38.92
C LEU A 661 2.32 1.92 38.53
N LEU A 662 1.41 2.27 39.45
CA LEU A 662 -0.02 2.27 39.17
C LEU A 662 -0.37 3.25 38.05
N SER A 663 0.18 4.48 38.07
CA SER A 663 -0.07 5.46 37.01
C SER A 663 0.42 4.97 35.64
N TRP A 664 1.58 4.31 35.58
CA TRP A 664 2.06 3.72 34.33
C TRP A 664 1.11 2.64 33.81
N LEU A 665 0.68 1.70 34.66
CA LEU A 665 -0.20 0.59 34.28
C LEU A 665 -1.63 1.06 33.95
N GLN A 666 -2.11 2.11 34.62
CA GLN A 666 -3.36 2.79 34.27
C GLN A 666 -3.30 3.46 32.90
N LEU A 667 -2.13 3.91 32.44
CA LEU A 667 -1.96 4.45 31.08
C LEU A 667 -1.73 3.35 30.04
N TYR A 668 -0.99 2.31 30.41
CA TYR A 668 -0.62 1.21 29.54
C TYR A 668 -0.33 -0.06 30.35
N GLU A 669 -1.30 -0.96 30.41
CA GLU A 669 -1.13 -2.27 31.05
C GLU A 669 -0.44 -3.21 30.07
N ILE A 670 0.82 -3.56 30.38
CA ILE A 670 1.74 -4.22 29.46
C ILE A 670 1.32 -5.67 29.13
N ASP A 671 0.56 -6.30 30.01
CA ASP A 671 0.01 -7.65 29.81
C ASP A 671 -1.15 -7.67 28.80
N ILE A 672 -1.88 -6.55 28.65
CA ILE A 672 -3.11 -6.44 27.84
C ILE A 672 -3.16 -5.14 27.01
N PRO A 673 -2.17 -4.90 26.12
CA PRO A 673 -2.00 -3.63 25.41
C PRO A 673 -3.18 -3.24 24.50
N TRP A 674 -4.06 -4.18 24.16
CA TRP A 674 -5.24 -3.95 23.32
C TRP A 674 -6.44 -3.33 24.03
N GLN A 675 -6.43 -3.19 25.37
CA GLN A 675 -7.57 -2.64 26.13
C GLN A 675 -7.53 -1.11 26.30
N GLY A 676 -6.51 -0.43 25.80
CA GLY A 676 -6.32 1.02 26.03
C GLY A 676 -5.94 1.34 27.49
N PHE A 677 -6.03 2.62 27.88
CA PHE A 677 -5.72 3.05 29.24
C PHE A 677 -6.84 2.66 30.24
N GLN A 678 -6.46 2.17 31.42
CA GLN A 678 -7.33 1.59 32.44
C GLN A 678 -7.37 2.41 33.73
N LEU A 679 -8.05 3.56 33.75
CA LEU A 679 -8.15 4.43 34.94
C LEU A 679 -8.83 3.77 36.16
N HIS A 680 -9.50 2.63 35.98
CA HIS A 680 -10.19 1.90 37.04
C HIS A 680 -9.31 0.88 37.78
N LEU A 681 -8.09 0.63 37.30
CA LEU A 681 -7.16 -0.32 37.89
C LEU A 681 -6.75 0.12 39.31
N TRP A 682 -6.77 -0.82 40.26
CA TRP A 682 -6.38 -0.59 41.64
C TRP A 682 -5.05 -1.26 42.02
N SER A 683 -4.38 -0.74 43.05
CA SER A 683 -3.05 -1.22 43.48
C SER A 683 -3.02 -2.67 43.98
N ASN A 684 -4.15 -3.26 44.33
CA ASN A 684 -4.26 -4.67 44.72
C ASN A 684 -4.48 -5.62 43.53
N GLU A 685 -4.66 -5.08 42.33
CA GLU A 685 -4.86 -5.84 41.09
C GLU A 685 -3.56 -5.97 40.27
N ILE A 686 -2.57 -5.12 40.55
CA ILE A 686 -1.27 -5.12 39.87
C ILE A 686 -0.32 -6.17 40.44
N ALA A 687 0.56 -6.70 39.59
CA ALA A 687 1.60 -7.64 40.00
C ALA A 687 2.70 -6.93 40.81
N GLN A 688 3.53 -7.70 41.52
CA GLN A 688 4.71 -7.14 42.17
C GLN A 688 5.69 -6.57 41.12
N SER A 689 6.35 -5.46 41.43
CA SER A 689 7.24 -4.74 40.50
C SER A 689 8.33 -5.58 39.80
N LEU A 690 8.83 -6.64 40.45
CA LEU A 690 9.78 -7.58 39.86
C LEU A 690 9.19 -8.32 38.64
N TYR A 691 7.89 -8.58 38.62
CA TYR A 691 7.16 -9.15 37.47
C TYR A 691 7.34 -8.28 36.23
N TYR A 692 7.05 -6.98 36.33
CA TYR A 692 7.14 -6.04 35.22
C TYR A 692 8.61 -5.84 34.78
N ALA A 693 9.54 -5.76 35.72
CA ALA A 693 10.97 -5.70 35.39
C ALA A 693 11.44 -6.94 34.61
N ALA A 694 10.93 -8.11 34.99
CA ALA A 694 11.22 -9.38 34.33
C ALA A 694 10.62 -9.47 32.93
N TYR A 695 9.38 -8.97 32.75
CA TYR A 695 8.73 -8.83 31.43
C TYR A 695 9.51 -7.88 30.51
N ILE A 696 9.91 -6.71 31.02
CA ILE A 696 10.70 -5.72 30.28
C ILE A 696 12.10 -6.26 29.95
N GLY A 697 12.65 -7.19 30.72
CA GLY A 697 13.86 -7.91 30.32
C GLY A 697 15.15 -7.11 30.43
N VAL A 698 15.23 -6.15 31.34
CA VAL A 698 16.45 -5.34 31.57
C VAL A 698 17.23 -5.93 32.75
N PRO A 699 18.38 -6.59 32.51
CA PRO A 699 19.09 -7.35 33.54
C PRO A 699 19.49 -6.55 34.79
N GLN A 700 19.99 -5.33 34.60
CA GLN A 700 20.49 -4.48 35.69
C GLN A 700 19.39 -4.06 36.66
N ILE A 701 18.17 -3.88 36.16
CA ILE A 701 17.01 -3.51 36.98
C ILE A 701 16.58 -4.70 37.84
N VAL A 702 16.50 -5.89 37.23
CA VAL A 702 16.17 -7.13 37.92
C VAL A 702 17.19 -7.44 39.01
N GLU A 703 18.49 -7.31 38.72
CA GLU A 703 19.57 -7.48 39.70
C GLU A 703 19.40 -6.56 40.92
N ARG A 704 19.22 -5.26 40.69
CA ARG A 704 19.02 -4.27 41.77
C ARG A 704 17.72 -4.49 42.56
N MET A 705 16.69 -5.07 41.95
CA MET A 705 15.44 -5.43 42.65
C MET A 705 15.62 -6.68 43.51
N ILE A 706 16.34 -7.69 43.03
CA ILE A 706 16.67 -8.90 43.81
C ILE A 706 17.53 -8.50 45.04
N GLU A 707 18.49 -7.60 44.88
CA GLU A 707 19.31 -7.07 45.99
C GLU A 707 18.48 -6.36 47.08
N ARG A 708 17.29 -5.85 46.73
CA ARG A 708 16.35 -5.23 47.67
C ARG A 708 15.46 -6.25 48.41
N ALA A 709 15.76 -7.55 48.28
CA ALA A 709 15.05 -8.66 48.93
C ALA A 709 13.54 -8.71 48.59
N VAL A 710 13.20 -8.41 47.34
CA VAL A 710 11.85 -8.60 46.78
C VAL A 710 11.55 -10.11 46.71
N ASP A 711 10.28 -10.49 46.92
CA ASP A 711 9.86 -11.89 46.83
C ASP A 711 9.91 -12.38 45.37
N VAL A 712 10.96 -13.13 45.03
CA VAL A 712 11.19 -13.67 43.68
C VAL A 712 10.04 -14.60 43.21
N ASN A 713 9.28 -15.17 44.15
CA ASN A 713 8.19 -16.10 43.89
C ASN A 713 6.79 -15.49 44.04
N ALA A 714 6.69 -14.16 44.16
CA ALA A 714 5.40 -13.49 44.21
C ALA A 714 4.56 -13.84 42.97
N GLN A 715 3.33 -14.31 43.23
CA GLN A 715 2.38 -14.62 42.18
C GLN A 715 1.58 -13.37 41.79
N GLY A 716 1.39 -13.15 40.49
CA GLY A 716 0.64 -12.02 39.96
C GLY A 716 0.86 -11.80 38.46
N GLY A 717 0.05 -10.90 37.89
CA GLY A 717 0.06 -10.61 36.46
C GLY A 717 -0.52 -11.74 35.60
N LEU A 718 -0.63 -11.51 34.30
CA LEU A 718 -1.20 -12.47 33.34
C LEU A 718 -0.37 -13.76 33.26
N HIS A 719 0.95 -13.65 33.33
CA HIS A 719 1.85 -14.79 33.20
C HIS A 719 2.06 -15.57 34.51
N GLY A 720 1.67 -15.02 35.66
CA GLY A 720 1.65 -15.72 36.95
C GLY A 720 2.84 -15.48 37.88
N SER A 721 4.05 -15.24 37.35
CA SER A 721 5.24 -14.89 38.15
C SER A 721 6.31 -14.19 37.32
N ALA A 722 7.31 -13.60 37.97
CA ALA A 722 8.44 -12.94 37.28
C ALA A 722 9.23 -13.91 36.38
N LEU A 723 9.45 -15.16 36.84
CA LEU A 723 10.13 -16.18 36.04
C LEU A 723 9.31 -16.56 34.80
N GLN A 724 7.99 -16.68 34.94
CA GLN A 724 7.10 -16.97 33.82
C GLN A 724 7.07 -15.83 32.79
N ALA A 725 6.99 -14.57 33.22
CA ALA A 725 7.04 -13.40 32.34
C ALA A 725 8.38 -13.31 31.57
N ALA A 726 9.51 -13.44 32.25
CA ALA A 726 10.82 -13.47 31.59
C ALA A 726 10.97 -14.64 30.62
N SER A 727 10.36 -15.78 30.95
CA SER A 727 10.38 -16.98 30.10
C SER A 727 9.52 -16.82 28.86
N PHE A 728 8.36 -16.19 28.98
CA PHE A 728 7.47 -15.85 27.87
C PHE A 728 8.14 -14.88 26.87
N CYS A 729 8.86 -13.87 27.36
CA CYS A 729 9.56 -12.90 26.52
C CYS A 729 10.96 -13.36 26.04
N GLY A 730 11.46 -14.51 26.53
CA GLY A 730 12.73 -15.07 26.09
C GLY A 730 13.98 -14.40 26.66
N HIS A 731 13.86 -13.71 27.80
CA HIS A 731 14.96 -12.92 28.39
C HIS A 731 15.98 -13.80 29.11
N GLU A 732 16.85 -14.45 28.33
CA GLU A 732 17.82 -15.46 28.80
C GLU A 732 18.58 -15.07 30.08
N LYS A 733 19.13 -13.84 30.14
CA LYS A 733 19.89 -13.37 31.30
C LYS A 733 19.01 -13.17 32.53
N VAL A 734 17.79 -12.66 32.35
CA VAL A 734 16.84 -12.43 33.43
C VAL A 734 16.35 -13.75 34.00
N VAL A 735 15.99 -14.71 33.15
CA VAL A 735 15.63 -16.07 33.56
C VAL A 735 16.73 -16.68 34.43
N LYS A 736 17.99 -16.59 33.98
CA LYS A 736 19.12 -17.10 34.75
C LYS A 736 19.25 -16.43 36.12
N MET A 737 19.16 -15.10 36.20
CA MET A 737 19.28 -14.38 37.47
C MET A 737 18.14 -14.72 38.43
N LEU A 738 16.91 -14.88 37.93
CA LEU A 738 15.77 -15.28 38.76
C LEU A 738 15.94 -16.70 39.33
N ILE A 739 16.41 -17.65 38.51
CA ILE A 739 16.73 -19.01 38.96
C ILE A 739 17.85 -18.99 40.01
N ASP A 740 18.94 -18.26 39.74
CA ASP A 740 20.07 -18.12 40.67
C ASP A 740 19.64 -17.45 42.01
N ALA A 741 18.60 -16.62 41.97
CA ALA A 741 17.98 -15.99 43.15
C ALA A 741 16.93 -16.85 43.87
N GLY A 742 16.69 -18.09 43.42
CA GLY A 742 15.79 -19.04 44.08
C GLY A 742 14.33 -18.97 43.60
N ALA A 743 14.08 -18.53 42.36
CA ALA A 743 12.78 -18.68 41.72
C ALA A 743 12.37 -20.16 41.63
N ASP A 744 11.14 -20.48 42.01
CA ASP A 744 10.56 -21.80 41.85
C ASP A 744 10.24 -22.06 40.37
N VAL A 745 11.10 -22.86 39.75
CA VAL A 745 11.01 -23.25 38.34
C VAL A 745 9.69 -23.96 38.01
N ASN A 746 9.06 -24.60 39.01
CA ASN A 746 7.84 -25.38 38.87
C ASN A 746 6.61 -24.66 39.42
N ALA A 747 6.72 -23.38 39.77
CA ALA A 747 5.58 -22.58 40.21
C ALA A 747 4.45 -22.65 39.18
N GLN A 748 3.26 -23.01 39.66
CA GLN A 748 2.05 -23.06 38.84
C GLN A 748 1.24 -21.77 38.97
N GLY A 749 0.72 -21.28 37.86
CA GLY A 749 -0.13 -20.08 37.81
C GLY A 749 -0.12 -19.41 36.44
N GLY A 750 -0.90 -18.34 36.33
CA GLY A 750 -1.03 -17.56 35.08
C GLY A 750 -1.66 -18.32 33.92
N GLU A 751 -1.74 -17.66 32.76
CA GLU A 751 -2.38 -18.20 31.56
C GLU A 751 -1.69 -19.47 31.01
N TYR A 752 -0.36 -19.52 31.09
CA TYR A 752 0.46 -20.57 30.50
C TYR A 752 0.79 -21.72 31.46
N GLY A 753 0.35 -21.67 32.71
CA GLY A 753 0.56 -22.76 33.67
C GLY A 753 1.91 -22.71 34.40
N ASN A 754 3.06 -22.76 33.70
CA ASN A 754 4.39 -22.63 34.33
C ASN A 754 5.43 -21.99 33.38
N ALA A 755 6.66 -21.78 33.86
CA ALA A 755 7.72 -21.10 33.09
C ALA A 755 8.16 -21.90 31.85
N LEU A 756 8.22 -23.23 31.95
CA LEU A 756 8.60 -24.11 30.84
C LEU A 756 7.55 -24.08 29.72
N GLN A 757 6.27 -24.08 30.07
CA GLN A 757 5.17 -23.95 29.13
C GLN A 757 5.18 -22.58 28.43
N ALA A 758 5.41 -21.49 29.18
CA ALA A 758 5.52 -20.13 28.64
C ALA A 758 6.70 -19.98 27.66
N ALA A 759 7.87 -20.54 27.98
CA ALA A 759 9.01 -20.55 27.05
C ALA A 759 8.75 -21.44 25.82
N SER A 760 7.99 -22.53 26.00
CA SER A 760 7.71 -23.50 24.95
C SER A 760 6.73 -22.99 23.90
N VAL A 761 5.67 -22.27 24.31
CA VAL A 761 4.72 -21.63 23.37
C VAL A 761 5.38 -20.55 22.52
N CYS A 762 6.36 -19.82 23.06
CA CYS A 762 7.10 -18.77 22.34
C CYS A 762 8.34 -19.30 21.59
N GLY A 763 8.68 -20.58 21.73
CA GLY A 763 9.80 -21.19 21.00
C GLY A 763 11.18 -20.78 21.49
N HIS A 764 11.31 -20.32 22.73
CA HIS A 764 12.56 -19.80 23.27
C HIS A 764 13.53 -20.91 23.68
N GLU A 765 14.20 -21.50 22.69
CA GLU A 765 15.02 -22.70 22.81
C GLU A 765 15.99 -22.72 24.01
N LYS A 766 16.73 -21.63 24.20
CA LYS A 766 17.74 -21.54 25.27
C LYS A 766 17.10 -21.37 26.65
N VAL A 767 15.97 -20.67 26.74
CA VAL A 767 15.21 -20.55 27.99
C VAL A 767 14.63 -21.90 28.38
N VAL A 768 14.01 -22.61 27.43
CA VAL A 768 13.54 -23.99 27.62
C VAL A 768 14.68 -24.87 28.16
N LYS A 769 15.86 -24.80 27.54
CA LYS A 769 17.04 -25.53 28.02
C LYS A 769 17.45 -25.14 29.44
N MET A 770 17.54 -23.84 29.75
CA MET A 770 17.91 -23.37 31.10
C MET A 770 16.90 -23.84 32.16
N LEU A 771 15.61 -23.83 31.86
CA LEU A 771 14.57 -24.29 32.78
C LEU A 771 14.66 -25.80 33.02
N MET A 772 14.87 -26.60 31.98
CA MET A 772 15.09 -28.05 32.13
C MET A 772 16.37 -28.36 32.91
N ASP A 773 17.47 -27.65 32.63
CA ASP A 773 18.74 -27.79 33.36
C ASP A 773 18.57 -27.40 34.85
N ALA A 774 17.62 -26.51 35.16
CA ALA A 774 17.26 -26.09 36.51
C ALA A 774 16.20 -26.98 37.20
N GLY A 775 15.78 -28.09 36.58
CA GLY A 775 14.87 -29.07 37.16
C GLY A 775 13.38 -28.79 36.95
N ALA A 776 13.01 -28.10 35.86
CA ALA A 776 11.62 -28.00 35.44
C ALA A 776 11.00 -29.37 35.18
N ASP A 777 9.81 -29.64 35.73
CA ASP A 777 9.05 -30.85 35.44
C ASP A 777 8.37 -30.72 34.08
N ILE A 778 8.92 -31.46 33.13
CA ILE A 778 8.57 -31.49 31.71
C ILE A 778 7.09 -31.88 31.49
N ASN A 779 6.55 -32.73 32.37
CA ASN A 779 5.23 -33.31 32.20
C ASN A 779 4.16 -32.62 33.06
N THR A 780 4.51 -31.49 33.68
CA THR A 780 3.55 -30.69 34.45
C THR A 780 2.34 -30.33 33.61
N GLN A 781 1.16 -30.68 34.12
CA GLN A 781 -0.13 -30.34 33.51
C GLN A 781 -0.69 -29.05 34.12
N GLY A 782 -1.22 -28.16 33.28
CA GLY A 782 -1.83 -26.89 33.69
C GLY A 782 -1.90 -25.87 32.55
N GLY A 783 -2.50 -24.71 32.80
CA GLY A 783 -2.58 -23.62 31.82
C GLY A 783 -3.44 -23.93 30.59
N ARG A 784 -3.48 -22.99 29.64
CA ARG A 784 -4.28 -23.08 28.40
C ARG A 784 -3.85 -24.26 27.50
N HIS A 785 -2.55 -24.50 27.40
CA HIS A 785 -1.96 -25.48 26.47
C HIS A 785 -1.73 -26.85 27.10
N HIS A 786 -2.19 -27.08 28.33
CA HIS A 786 -2.04 -28.32 29.10
C HIS A 786 -0.60 -28.66 29.52
N ASN A 787 0.37 -28.82 28.60
CA ASN A 787 1.78 -29.07 28.95
C ASN A 787 2.75 -28.42 27.95
N ALA A 788 4.06 -28.50 28.24
CA ALA A 788 5.09 -27.83 27.44
C ALA A 788 5.20 -28.42 26.02
N LEU A 789 5.02 -29.73 25.88
CA LEU A 789 5.07 -30.40 24.58
C LEU A 789 3.89 -30.01 23.70
N HIS A 790 2.68 -29.94 24.27
CA HIS A 790 1.47 -29.47 23.60
C HIS A 790 1.64 -28.02 23.14
N ALA A 791 2.12 -27.13 24.03
CA ALA A 791 2.37 -25.73 23.73
C ALA A 791 3.36 -25.52 22.56
N ALA A 792 4.47 -26.25 22.57
CA ALA A 792 5.46 -26.20 21.49
C ALA A 792 4.92 -26.81 20.18
N SER A 793 4.08 -27.85 20.29
CA SER A 793 3.52 -28.54 19.13
C SER A 793 2.42 -27.74 18.43
N GLU A 794 1.64 -26.97 19.19
CA GLU A 794 0.63 -26.06 18.65
C GLU A 794 1.24 -24.94 17.82
N ARG A 795 2.41 -24.43 18.22
CA ARG A 795 3.07 -23.30 17.56
C ARG A 795 4.16 -23.72 16.58
N GLY A 796 4.30 -25.02 16.29
CA GLY A 796 5.24 -25.53 15.30
C GLY A 796 6.73 -25.41 15.69
N HIS A 797 7.06 -25.29 16.99
CA HIS A 797 8.43 -25.05 17.44
C HIS A 797 9.30 -26.31 17.43
N GLU A 798 9.68 -26.73 16.22
CA GLU A 798 10.43 -27.96 15.89
C GLU A 798 11.53 -28.32 16.90
N LYS A 799 12.43 -27.37 17.20
CA LYS A 799 13.57 -27.63 18.07
C LYS A 799 13.19 -27.74 19.54
N VAL A 800 12.18 -26.99 19.99
CA VAL A 800 11.66 -27.10 21.35
C VAL A 800 10.96 -28.44 21.53
N VAL A 801 10.13 -28.85 20.56
CA VAL A 801 9.50 -30.19 20.55
C VAL A 801 10.57 -31.26 20.65
N LYS A 802 11.61 -31.20 19.82
CA LYS A 802 12.73 -32.15 19.88
C LYS A 802 13.40 -32.18 21.25
N MET A 803 13.72 -31.02 21.82
CA MET A 803 14.35 -30.95 23.14
C MET A 803 13.48 -31.56 24.25
N LEU A 804 12.17 -31.29 24.23
CA LEU A 804 11.24 -31.83 25.22
C LEU A 804 11.08 -33.35 25.08
N VAL A 805 10.95 -33.85 23.85
CA VAL A 805 10.89 -35.30 23.57
C VAL A 805 12.18 -36.00 24.00
N ASP A 806 13.34 -35.46 23.61
CA ASP A 806 14.66 -36.01 23.99
C ASP A 806 14.86 -36.01 25.52
N ALA A 807 14.20 -35.08 26.23
CA ALA A 807 14.22 -34.97 27.69
C ALA A 807 13.15 -35.83 28.40
N GLY A 808 12.34 -36.60 27.67
CA GLY A 808 11.37 -37.54 28.23
C GLY A 808 9.96 -36.97 28.45
N ALA A 809 9.56 -35.98 27.64
CA ALA A 809 8.16 -35.55 27.59
C ALA A 809 7.22 -36.70 27.19
N ASP A 810 6.07 -36.79 27.87
CA ASP A 810 5.05 -37.78 27.59
C ASP A 810 4.28 -37.41 26.30
N VAL A 811 4.63 -38.10 25.21
CA VAL A 811 3.99 -37.95 23.90
C VAL A 811 2.53 -38.44 23.88
N HIS A 812 2.11 -39.20 24.90
CA HIS A 812 0.76 -39.73 25.03
C HIS A 812 -0.13 -38.89 25.96
N ALA A 813 0.40 -37.81 26.53
CA ALA A 813 -0.37 -36.95 27.42
C ALA A 813 -1.63 -36.42 26.72
N GLN A 814 -2.79 -36.66 27.34
CA GLN A 814 -4.10 -36.23 26.86
C GLN A 814 -4.62 -35.07 27.70
N GLY A 815 -5.09 -34.02 27.03
CA GLY A 815 -5.65 -32.83 27.65
C GLY A 815 -5.60 -31.61 26.75
N GLY A 816 -6.11 -30.49 27.26
CA GLY A 816 -6.19 -29.24 26.51
C GLY A 816 -7.24 -29.26 25.39
N PHE A 817 -7.35 -28.14 24.69
CA PHE A 817 -8.36 -27.90 23.65
C PHE A 817 -8.23 -28.87 22.45
N TYR A 818 -6.99 -29.14 22.04
CA TYR A 818 -6.67 -30.02 20.92
C TYR A 818 -6.54 -31.50 21.31
N GLY A 819 -6.73 -31.88 22.57
CA GLY A 819 -6.66 -33.28 23.00
C GLY A 819 -5.25 -33.86 23.19
N ASN A 820 -4.33 -33.72 22.24
CA ASN A 820 -2.92 -34.13 22.39
C ASN A 820 -1.94 -33.36 21.49
N SER A 821 -0.62 -33.51 21.71
CA SER A 821 0.43 -32.84 20.94
C SER A 821 0.34 -33.09 19.42
N LEU A 822 0.05 -34.34 19.03
CA LEU A 822 -0.01 -34.71 17.61
C LEU A 822 -1.23 -34.05 16.94
N GLN A 823 -2.37 -34.01 17.63
CA GLN A 823 -3.57 -33.29 17.19
C GLN A 823 -3.35 -31.77 17.11
N ALA A 824 -2.64 -31.17 18.07
CA ALA A 824 -2.29 -29.75 18.00
C ALA A 824 -1.43 -29.43 16.76
N ALA A 825 -0.37 -30.22 16.53
CA ALA A 825 0.46 -30.09 15.32
C ALA A 825 -0.33 -30.37 14.02
N SER A 826 -1.32 -31.28 14.08
CA SER A 826 -2.24 -31.57 12.97
C SER A 826 -3.06 -30.37 12.58
N PHE A 827 -3.61 -29.69 13.58
CA PHE A 827 -4.54 -28.59 13.39
C PHE A 827 -3.84 -27.39 12.77
N HIS A 828 -2.59 -27.13 13.14
CA HIS A 828 -1.78 -26.03 12.60
C HIS A 828 -1.00 -26.41 11.33
N GLY A 829 -0.96 -27.69 10.97
CA GLY A 829 -0.36 -28.14 9.71
C GLY A 829 1.16 -28.34 9.79
N ASP A 830 1.71 -28.47 10.99
CA ASP A 830 3.14 -28.59 11.24
C ASP A 830 3.66 -30.01 10.95
N GLU A 831 3.89 -30.28 9.67
CA GLU A 831 4.33 -31.58 9.13
C GLU A 831 5.52 -32.16 9.91
N LYS A 832 6.57 -31.37 10.11
CA LYS A 832 7.79 -31.86 10.78
C LYS A 832 7.60 -32.13 12.26
N VAL A 833 6.78 -31.33 12.95
CA VAL A 833 6.45 -31.57 14.37
C VAL A 833 5.62 -32.83 14.48
N ALA A 834 4.60 -32.98 13.63
CA ALA A 834 3.80 -34.21 13.58
C ALA A 834 4.68 -35.44 13.34
N LYS A 835 5.65 -35.35 12.42
CA LYS A 835 6.63 -36.42 12.17
C LYS A 835 7.49 -36.72 13.39
N MET A 836 8.05 -35.70 14.04
CA MET A 836 8.84 -35.88 15.26
C MET A 836 8.05 -36.57 16.37
N LEU A 837 6.77 -36.24 16.54
CA LEU A 837 5.90 -36.88 17.52
C LEU A 837 5.58 -38.33 17.16
N MET A 838 5.35 -38.63 15.87
CA MET A 838 5.13 -40.01 15.39
C MET A 838 6.40 -40.86 15.53
N ASP A 839 7.57 -40.32 15.19
CA ASP A 839 8.87 -40.98 15.38
C ASP A 839 9.14 -41.26 16.87
N ALA A 840 8.61 -40.41 17.75
CA ALA A 840 8.67 -40.58 19.20
C ALA A 840 7.59 -41.53 19.77
N GLY A 841 6.73 -42.10 18.91
CA GLY A 841 5.73 -43.10 19.28
C GLY A 841 4.33 -42.57 19.60
N ALA A 842 4.01 -41.31 19.29
CA ALA A 842 2.66 -40.77 19.48
C ALA A 842 1.61 -41.62 18.74
N ASP A 843 0.51 -41.95 19.42
CA ASP A 843 -0.59 -42.72 18.83
C ASP A 843 -1.37 -41.85 17.85
N VAL A 844 -1.26 -42.18 16.55
CA VAL A 844 -1.91 -41.48 15.45
C VAL A 844 -3.43 -41.53 15.53
N ASN A 845 -3.97 -42.56 16.18
CA ASN A 845 -5.41 -42.80 16.33
C ASN A 845 -5.95 -42.34 17.69
N ALA A 846 -5.10 -41.81 18.57
CA ALA A 846 -5.53 -41.29 19.86
C ALA A 846 -6.61 -40.23 19.65
N GLN A 847 -7.71 -40.41 20.38
CA GLN A 847 -8.86 -39.51 20.37
C GLN A 847 -8.79 -38.54 21.55
N GLY A 848 -9.23 -37.30 21.34
CA GLY A 848 -9.27 -36.27 22.36
C GLY A 848 -9.74 -34.92 21.81
N GLY A 849 -10.07 -33.98 22.70
CA GLY A 849 -10.50 -32.63 22.32
C GLY A 849 -11.77 -32.60 21.46
N GLU A 850 -12.03 -31.43 20.87
CA GLU A 850 -13.21 -31.21 20.00
C GLU A 850 -13.03 -31.79 18.58
N TYR A 851 -11.76 -31.97 18.16
CA TYR A 851 -11.38 -32.31 16.79
C TYR A 851 -11.12 -33.80 16.55
N GLY A 852 -11.34 -34.65 17.56
CA GLY A 852 -11.29 -36.10 17.45
C GLY A 852 -9.87 -36.66 17.40
N ASN A 853 -9.36 -37.04 16.22
CA ASN A 853 -7.99 -37.57 16.06
C ASN A 853 -7.12 -36.68 15.16
N ALA A 854 -5.84 -37.03 15.03
CA ALA A 854 -4.88 -36.24 14.25
C ALA A 854 -5.32 -36.05 12.80
N LEU A 855 -5.80 -37.12 12.15
CA LEU A 855 -6.28 -37.07 10.77
C LEU A 855 -7.50 -36.16 10.62
N GLN A 856 -8.46 -36.23 11.54
CA GLN A 856 -9.64 -35.39 11.55
C GLN A 856 -9.30 -33.89 11.74
N ALA A 857 -8.37 -33.57 12.65
CA ALA A 857 -7.88 -32.20 12.84
C ALA A 857 -7.19 -31.63 11.59
N ALA A 858 -6.33 -32.40 10.92
CA ALA A 858 -5.72 -31.98 9.65
C ALA A 858 -6.76 -31.84 8.53
N SER A 859 -7.81 -32.68 8.53
CA SER A 859 -8.91 -32.63 7.57
C SER A 859 -9.71 -31.35 7.68
N LEU A 860 -10.03 -30.95 8.91
CA LEU A 860 -10.80 -29.74 9.21
C LEU A 860 -10.08 -28.48 8.69
N CYS A 861 -8.77 -28.38 8.89
CA CYS A 861 -7.99 -27.21 8.50
C CYS A 861 -7.50 -27.24 7.04
N GLY A 862 -7.64 -28.38 6.36
CA GLY A 862 -7.32 -28.55 4.95
C GLY A 862 -5.82 -28.75 4.68
N HIS A 863 -5.09 -29.34 5.62
CA HIS A 863 -3.62 -29.45 5.55
C HIS A 863 -3.18 -30.60 4.65
N GLU A 864 -3.10 -30.33 3.35
CA GLU A 864 -2.81 -31.31 2.30
C GLU A 864 -1.49 -32.07 2.48
N LYS A 865 -0.45 -31.46 3.07
CA LYS A 865 0.90 -32.07 3.18
C LYS A 865 1.05 -33.02 4.37
N VAL A 866 0.30 -32.75 5.43
CA VAL A 866 0.30 -33.56 6.64
C VAL A 866 -0.47 -34.89 6.42
N MET A 867 -1.39 -34.90 5.45
CA MET A 867 -2.23 -36.05 5.11
C MET A 867 -1.45 -37.23 4.52
N PRO A 868 -0.64 -37.09 3.45
CA PRO A 868 0.12 -38.19 2.87
C PRO A 868 1.04 -38.91 3.84
N GLU A 869 1.71 -38.22 4.76
CA GLU A 869 2.57 -38.88 5.75
C GLU A 869 1.75 -39.72 6.74
N ARG A 870 0.58 -39.23 7.17
CA ARG A 870 -0.30 -39.97 8.08
C ARG A 870 -0.97 -41.17 7.41
N MET A 871 -1.22 -41.03 6.11
CA MET A 871 -1.84 -42.06 5.28
C MET A 871 -0.81 -43.06 4.71
N SER A 872 0.44 -42.67 4.47
CA SER A 872 1.47 -43.55 3.88
C SER A 872 1.88 -44.67 4.84
N MET A 873 1.84 -44.41 6.15
CA MET A 873 2.10 -45.41 7.18
C MET A 873 1.08 -46.57 7.18
N LEU A 874 -0.11 -46.39 6.57
CA LEU A 874 -1.09 -47.48 6.37
C LEU A 874 -0.58 -48.55 5.39
N LYS A 875 0.24 -48.18 4.40
CA LYS A 875 0.73 -49.11 3.38
C LYS A 875 1.90 -49.96 3.87
N GLU A 876 2.58 -49.54 4.94
CA GLU A 876 3.81 -50.15 5.43
C GLU A 876 3.60 -51.08 6.64
N GLY A 877 2.36 -51.31 7.07
CA GLY A 877 2.03 -52.27 8.14
C GLY A 877 2.39 -51.82 9.56
N ASN A 878 2.85 -50.58 9.73
CA ASN A 878 2.91 -49.91 11.03
C ASN A 878 1.57 -49.23 11.33
N ALA A 879 1.32 -48.88 12.59
CA ALA A 879 0.08 -48.28 13.10
C ALA A 879 -0.29 -46.93 12.43
N GLY A 880 -0.72 -46.96 11.16
CA GLY A 880 -1.14 -45.79 10.39
C GLY A 880 -2.48 -45.23 10.88
N ALA A 881 -2.80 -44.01 10.42
CA ALA A 881 -4.06 -43.36 10.74
C ALA A 881 -5.24 -44.16 10.17
N ASP A 882 -6.17 -44.61 11.01
CA ASP A 882 -7.44 -45.19 10.53
C ASP A 882 -8.27 -44.09 9.86
N VAL A 883 -8.34 -44.16 8.52
CA VAL A 883 -9.06 -43.19 7.68
C VAL A 883 -10.54 -43.10 8.03
N ASN A 884 -11.11 -44.17 8.58
CA ASN A 884 -12.51 -44.28 8.95
C ASN A 884 -12.75 -44.18 10.46
N ALA A 885 -11.71 -43.82 11.23
CA ALA A 885 -11.86 -43.59 12.66
C ALA A 885 -12.96 -42.56 12.94
N GLN A 886 -13.86 -42.94 13.83
CA GLN A 886 -15.00 -42.12 14.25
C GLN A 886 -14.72 -41.43 15.58
N GLY A 887 -14.94 -40.13 15.67
CA GLY A 887 -14.74 -39.33 16.89
C GLY A 887 -14.95 -37.84 16.65
N GLY A 888 -14.95 -37.05 17.73
CA GLY A 888 -15.15 -35.60 17.67
C GLY A 888 -16.55 -35.18 17.19
N GLU A 889 -16.79 -33.87 17.12
CA GLU A 889 -18.10 -33.33 16.70
C GLU A 889 -18.41 -33.58 15.22
N TYR A 890 -17.35 -33.69 14.40
CA TYR A 890 -17.42 -33.83 12.95
C TYR A 890 -17.48 -35.28 12.45
N GLY A 891 -17.47 -36.28 13.34
CA GLY A 891 -17.63 -37.68 12.98
C GLY A 891 -16.34 -38.35 12.46
N ASN A 892 -15.93 -38.10 11.22
CA ASN A 892 -14.71 -38.69 10.65
C ASN A 892 -13.92 -37.70 9.77
N ALA A 893 -12.75 -38.11 9.28
CA ALA A 893 -11.86 -37.23 8.54
C ALA A 893 -12.47 -36.73 7.21
N LEU A 894 -13.27 -37.57 6.53
CA LEU A 894 -13.96 -37.17 5.31
C LEU A 894 -15.07 -36.16 5.59
N GLN A 895 -15.85 -36.39 6.65
CA GLN A 895 -16.89 -35.46 7.10
C GLN A 895 -16.30 -34.12 7.52
N ALA A 896 -15.21 -34.09 8.29
CA ALA A 896 -14.52 -32.84 8.67
C ALA A 896 -14.03 -32.04 7.45
N ALA A 897 -13.41 -32.71 6.46
CA ALA A 897 -12.98 -32.06 5.22
C ALA A 897 -14.17 -31.57 4.38
N SER A 898 -15.30 -32.29 4.42
CA SER A 898 -16.53 -31.92 3.73
C SER A 898 -17.23 -30.70 4.33
N VAL A 899 -17.26 -30.56 5.66
CA VAL A 899 -17.83 -29.38 6.34
C VAL A 899 -17.10 -28.10 5.92
N CYS A 900 -15.77 -28.15 5.84
CA CYS A 900 -14.95 -26.98 5.50
C CYS A 900 -14.70 -26.79 4.00
N GLY A 901 -15.19 -27.70 3.15
CA GLY A 901 -15.11 -27.55 1.69
C GLY A 901 -13.74 -27.83 1.08
N HIS A 902 -12.88 -28.59 1.75
CA HIS A 902 -11.49 -28.84 1.30
C HIS A 902 -11.43 -29.90 0.18
N GLU A 903 -11.78 -29.50 -1.04
CA GLU A 903 -11.92 -30.36 -2.23
C GLU A 903 -10.79 -31.38 -2.44
N LYS A 904 -9.53 -30.94 -2.30
CA LYS A 904 -8.36 -31.81 -2.51
C LYS A 904 -8.19 -32.82 -1.38
N VAL A 905 -8.45 -32.42 -0.14
CA VAL A 905 -8.39 -33.32 1.03
C VAL A 905 -9.49 -34.37 0.92
N VAL A 906 -10.70 -33.97 0.51
CA VAL A 906 -11.79 -34.91 0.22
C VAL A 906 -11.36 -35.93 -0.85
N LYS A 907 -10.76 -35.49 -1.96
CA LYS A 907 -10.24 -36.42 -2.99
C LYS A 907 -9.18 -37.36 -2.44
N MET A 908 -8.19 -36.84 -1.71
CA MET A 908 -7.13 -37.67 -1.13
C MET A 908 -7.69 -38.73 -0.18
N LEU A 909 -8.65 -38.37 0.67
CA LEU A 909 -9.31 -39.31 1.60
C LEU A 909 -10.06 -40.41 0.86
N ILE A 910 -10.81 -40.07 -0.18
CA ILE A 910 -11.52 -41.05 -1.03
C ILE A 910 -10.51 -41.97 -1.74
N ASP A 911 -9.45 -41.42 -2.31
CA ASP A 911 -8.41 -42.18 -3.03
C ASP A 911 -7.69 -43.20 -2.14
N VAL A 912 -7.61 -42.95 -0.83
CA VAL A 912 -7.02 -43.89 0.16
C VAL A 912 -8.04 -44.81 0.83
N GLY A 913 -9.31 -44.75 0.44
CA GLY A 913 -10.36 -45.68 0.89
C GLY A 913 -11.22 -45.20 2.06
N ALA A 914 -11.39 -43.89 2.24
CA ALA A 914 -12.41 -43.37 3.14
C ALA A 914 -13.81 -43.83 2.70
N ASP A 915 -14.61 -44.30 3.65
CA ASP A 915 -16.00 -44.68 3.41
C ASP A 915 -16.86 -43.41 3.22
N VAL A 916 -17.23 -43.17 1.96
CA VAL A 916 -18.05 -42.02 1.52
C VAL A 916 -19.41 -41.98 2.22
N ASN A 917 -19.93 -43.14 2.65
CA ASN A 917 -21.25 -43.27 3.26
C ASN A 917 -21.17 -43.49 4.78
N ALA A 918 -19.99 -43.37 5.39
CA ALA A 918 -19.84 -43.49 6.83
C ALA A 918 -20.68 -42.45 7.56
N GLN A 919 -21.48 -42.93 8.53
CA GLN A 919 -22.38 -42.12 9.32
C GLN A 919 -21.77 -41.79 10.70
N GLY A 920 -22.02 -40.58 11.19
CA GLY A 920 -21.56 -40.10 12.50
C GLY A 920 -21.60 -38.58 12.61
N GLY A 921 -21.20 -38.06 13.77
CA GLY A 921 -21.09 -36.62 14.02
C GLY A 921 -22.41 -35.84 13.97
N PHE A 922 -22.31 -34.52 14.10
CA PHE A 922 -23.47 -33.61 14.09
C PHE A 922 -24.21 -33.55 12.75
N TYR A 923 -23.46 -33.65 11.65
CA TYR A 923 -23.96 -33.48 10.28
C TYR A 923 -24.51 -34.77 9.64
N GLY A 924 -24.18 -35.94 10.20
CA GLY A 924 -24.65 -37.25 9.74
C GLY A 924 -23.68 -37.95 8.79
N ASN A 925 -23.44 -37.45 7.58
CA ASN A 925 -22.44 -37.98 6.65
C ASN A 925 -21.75 -36.86 5.84
N SER A 926 -20.75 -37.23 5.03
CA SER A 926 -19.94 -36.26 4.27
C SER A 926 -20.74 -35.48 3.23
N LEU A 927 -21.74 -36.11 2.60
CA LEU A 927 -22.61 -35.45 1.62
C LEU A 927 -23.49 -34.41 2.32
N GLN A 928 -24.13 -34.78 3.43
CA GLN A 928 -24.93 -33.87 4.25
C GLN A 928 -24.08 -32.71 4.77
N ALA A 929 -22.89 -32.98 5.30
CA ALA A 929 -21.93 -31.95 5.76
C ALA A 929 -21.56 -30.92 4.68
N ALA A 930 -21.24 -31.40 3.47
CA ALA A 930 -20.92 -30.53 2.34
C ALA A 930 -22.15 -29.75 1.84
N SER A 931 -23.34 -30.36 1.92
CA SER A 931 -24.60 -29.75 1.52
C SER A 931 -25.06 -28.64 2.45
N VAL A 932 -24.81 -28.73 3.77
CA VAL A 932 -25.14 -27.67 4.74
C VAL A 932 -24.46 -26.34 4.40
N HIS A 933 -23.22 -26.38 3.92
CA HIS A 933 -22.42 -25.17 3.66
C HIS A 933 -22.29 -24.84 2.17
N GLY A 934 -23.09 -25.47 1.31
CA GLY A 934 -23.12 -25.13 -0.11
C GLY A 934 -21.84 -25.49 -0.90
N HIS A 935 -21.04 -26.45 -0.44
CA HIS A 935 -19.75 -26.78 -1.07
C HIS A 935 -19.95 -27.57 -2.38
N GLU A 936 -20.39 -26.89 -3.42
CA GLU A 936 -20.83 -27.44 -4.72
C GLU A 936 -19.88 -28.51 -5.28
N LYS A 937 -18.58 -28.23 -5.29
CA LYS A 937 -17.59 -29.14 -5.86
C LYS A 937 -17.32 -30.34 -4.97
N VAL A 938 -17.38 -30.19 -3.64
CA VAL A 938 -17.25 -31.32 -2.71
C VAL A 938 -18.48 -32.22 -2.84
N VAL A 939 -19.68 -31.64 -2.91
CA VAL A 939 -20.92 -32.39 -3.18
C VAL A 939 -20.77 -33.19 -4.48
N LYS A 940 -20.26 -32.57 -5.55
CA LYS A 940 -20.00 -33.26 -6.81
C LYS A 940 -18.98 -34.40 -6.66
N ILE A 941 -17.84 -34.16 -6.00
CA ILE A 941 -16.81 -35.19 -5.77
C ILE A 941 -17.39 -36.39 -5.01
N LEU A 942 -18.19 -36.15 -3.97
CA LEU A 942 -18.81 -37.19 -3.16
C LEU A 942 -19.84 -38.00 -3.96
N MET A 943 -20.69 -37.34 -4.76
CA MET A 943 -21.64 -38.03 -5.64
C MET A 943 -20.92 -38.84 -6.72
N ASP A 944 -19.87 -38.29 -7.34
CA ASP A 944 -19.03 -38.99 -8.32
C ASP A 944 -18.33 -40.23 -7.69
N ALA A 945 -18.08 -40.19 -6.38
CA ALA A 945 -17.52 -41.28 -5.59
C ALA A 945 -18.56 -42.27 -5.01
N GLY A 946 -19.84 -42.11 -5.34
CA GLY A 946 -20.91 -43.04 -4.93
C GLY A 946 -21.56 -42.73 -3.57
N ALA A 947 -21.58 -41.46 -3.15
CA ALA A 947 -22.37 -41.03 -1.99
C ALA A 947 -23.87 -41.28 -2.21
N ASP A 948 -24.54 -41.88 -1.23
CA ASP A 948 -25.97 -42.10 -1.26
C ASP A 948 -26.75 -40.81 -0.89
N VAL A 949 -27.44 -40.26 -1.89
CA VAL A 949 -28.26 -39.04 -1.77
C VAL A 949 -29.50 -39.22 -0.88
N HIS A 950 -29.91 -40.47 -0.61
CA HIS A 950 -31.08 -40.79 0.20
C HIS A 950 -30.76 -41.04 1.67
N THR A 951 -29.48 -41.07 2.03
CA THR A 951 -29.08 -41.32 3.42
C THR A 951 -29.69 -40.27 4.34
N GLN A 952 -30.27 -40.74 5.44
CA GLN A 952 -30.84 -39.92 6.51
C GLN A 952 -29.95 -40.01 7.75
N GLY A 953 -29.76 -38.89 8.45
CA GLY A 953 -28.99 -38.83 9.68
C GLY A 953 -28.69 -37.40 10.12
N GLY A 954 -28.01 -37.24 11.25
CA GLY A 954 -27.58 -35.92 11.75
C GLY A 954 -28.73 -34.96 12.10
N TYR A 955 -28.37 -33.73 12.43
CA TYR A 955 -29.33 -32.70 12.85
C TYR A 955 -30.22 -32.21 11.69
N TYR A 956 -29.66 -32.15 10.47
CA TYR A 956 -30.33 -31.58 9.29
C TYR A 956 -31.10 -32.60 8.45
N GLY A 957 -31.02 -33.89 8.78
CA GLY A 957 -31.67 -34.95 8.01
C GLY A 957 -30.89 -35.31 6.74
N ASN A 958 -31.52 -35.37 5.58
CA ASN A 958 -30.82 -35.74 4.33
C ASN A 958 -30.09 -34.55 3.68
N ALA A 959 -29.29 -34.81 2.64
CA ALA A 959 -28.51 -33.79 1.96
C ALA A 959 -29.36 -32.67 1.34
N LEU A 960 -30.56 -33.00 0.84
CA LEU A 960 -31.48 -32.03 0.23
C LEU A 960 -32.08 -31.09 1.28
N GLN A 961 -32.45 -31.63 2.45
CA GLN A 961 -32.91 -30.85 3.60
C GLN A 961 -31.79 -29.93 4.11
N ALA A 962 -30.57 -30.45 4.26
CA ALA A 962 -29.39 -29.68 4.64
C ALA A 962 -29.13 -28.47 3.72
N ALA A 963 -29.08 -28.69 2.39
CA ALA A 963 -28.89 -27.62 1.41
C ALA A 963 -30.06 -26.63 1.40
N SER A 964 -31.26 -27.10 1.70
CA SER A 964 -32.47 -26.28 1.72
C SER A 964 -32.55 -25.36 2.94
N VAL A 965 -32.01 -25.77 4.10
CA VAL A 965 -31.88 -24.88 5.27
C VAL A 965 -30.96 -23.69 4.98
N HIS A 966 -29.88 -23.89 4.22
CA HIS A 966 -28.92 -22.81 3.95
C HIS A 966 -29.16 -22.06 2.64
N GLY A 967 -30.11 -22.52 1.82
CA GLY A 967 -30.56 -21.80 0.64
C GLY A 967 -29.66 -22.00 -0.58
N ASP A 968 -28.84 -23.05 -0.58
CA ASP A 968 -27.83 -23.29 -1.61
C ASP A 968 -28.44 -23.80 -2.91
N GLU A 969 -28.89 -22.85 -3.74
CA GLU A 969 -29.70 -23.11 -4.93
C GLU A 969 -29.11 -24.18 -5.85
N LYS A 970 -27.80 -24.12 -6.10
CA LYS A 970 -27.11 -25.03 -6.99
C LYS A 970 -26.92 -26.41 -6.38
N VAL A 971 -26.66 -26.50 -5.07
CA VAL A 971 -26.56 -27.79 -4.38
C VAL A 971 -27.92 -28.47 -4.34
N VAL A 972 -28.98 -27.71 -4.01
CA VAL A 972 -30.37 -28.19 -4.10
C VAL A 972 -30.66 -28.72 -5.51
N LYS A 973 -30.32 -27.96 -6.55
CA LYS A 973 -30.49 -28.41 -7.93
C LYS A 973 -29.69 -29.68 -8.24
N MET A 974 -28.41 -29.73 -7.87
CA MET A 974 -27.57 -30.92 -8.10
C MET A 974 -28.11 -32.16 -7.41
N LEU A 975 -28.61 -32.04 -6.18
CA LEU A 975 -29.19 -33.16 -5.44
C LEU A 975 -30.51 -33.64 -6.06
N MET A 976 -31.38 -32.71 -6.51
CA MET A 976 -32.59 -33.06 -7.25
C MET A 976 -32.28 -33.73 -8.60
N ASP A 977 -31.30 -33.19 -9.35
CA ASP A 977 -30.84 -33.78 -10.61
C ASP A 977 -30.24 -35.19 -10.40
N ALA A 978 -29.66 -35.45 -9.21
CA ALA A 978 -29.17 -36.76 -8.78
C ALA A 978 -30.27 -37.69 -8.21
N GLY A 979 -31.54 -37.26 -8.19
CA GLY A 979 -32.68 -38.08 -7.80
C GLY A 979 -33.07 -37.99 -6.32
N ALA A 980 -32.59 -37.00 -5.55
CA ALA A 980 -33.00 -36.81 -4.17
C ALA A 980 -34.52 -36.62 -4.05
N ASP A 981 -35.15 -37.35 -3.13
CA ASP A 981 -36.60 -37.31 -2.92
C ASP A 981 -37.02 -36.05 -2.13
N VAL A 982 -37.80 -35.19 -2.79
CA VAL A 982 -38.33 -33.93 -2.24
C VAL A 982 -39.36 -34.13 -1.13
N HIS A 983 -39.94 -35.34 -1.01
CA HIS A 983 -40.96 -35.67 -0.01
C HIS A 983 -40.39 -36.30 1.25
N THR A 984 -39.09 -36.58 1.27
CA THR A 984 -38.46 -37.23 2.42
C THR A 984 -38.66 -36.41 3.69
N GLN A 985 -39.09 -37.10 4.75
CA GLN A 985 -39.23 -36.54 6.09
C GLN A 985 -38.06 -36.96 7.00
N GLY A 986 -37.51 -36.04 7.79
CA GLY A 986 -36.38 -36.26 8.69
C GLY A 986 -35.74 -34.96 9.20
N GLY A 987 -34.83 -35.07 10.17
CA GLY A 987 -34.11 -33.94 10.76
C GLY A 987 -34.97 -32.96 11.57
N ALA A 988 -34.36 -31.88 12.06
CA ALA A 988 -35.04 -30.87 12.88
C ALA A 988 -36.15 -30.09 12.13
N TYR A 989 -36.08 -30.05 10.80
CA TYR A 989 -36.93 -29.21 9.94
C TYR A 989 -37.97 -30.02 9.14
N SER A 990 -38.15 -31.31 9.43
CA SER A 990 -39.08 -32.23 8.76
C SER A 990 -38.79 -32.49 7.28
N ASN A 991 -38.96 -31.53 6.37
CA ASN A 991 -38.73 -31.74 4.94
C ASN A 991 -38.02 -30.54 4.29
N ALA A 992 -37.56 -30.70 3.05
CA ALA A 992 -36.77 -29.69 2.36
C ALA A 992 -37.54 -28.37 2.18
N LEU A 993 -38.85 -28.44 1.91
CA LEU A 993 -39.69 -27.25 1.73
C LEU A 993 -39.84 -26.47 3.05
N GLN A 994 -40.13 -27.16 4.15
CA GLN A 994 -40.21 -26.56 5.48
C GLN A 994 -38.87 -25.95 5.92
N ALA A 995 -37.75 -26.63 5.64
CA ALA A 995 -36.40 -26.13 5.87
C ALA A 995 -36.09 -24.83 5.12
N ALA A 996 -36.42 -24.75 3.83
CA ALA A 996 -36.26 -23.54 3.04
C ALA A 996 -37.23 -22.42 3.49
N SER A 997 -38.45 -22.81 3.88
CA SER A 997 -39.50 -21.87 4.30
C SER A 997 -39.18 -21.18 5.62
N VAL A 998 -38.65 -21.88 6.62
CA VAL A 998 -38.29 -21.26 7.92
C VAL A 998 -37.12 -20.29 7.82
N ARG A 999 -36.23 -20.47 6.84
CA ARG A 999 -35.09 -19.57 6.60
C ARG A 999 -35.36 -18.51 5.54
N GLY A 1000 -36.52 -18.55 4.87
CA GLY A 1000 -36.94 -17.51 3.93
C GLY A 1000 -36.29 -17.62 2.55
N HIS A 1001 -35.80 -18.80 2.16
CA HIS A 1001 -35.04 -18.99 0.92
C HIS A 1001 -35.95 -19.07 -0.31
N GLU A 1002 -36.42 -17.91 -0.75
CA GLU A 1002 -37.42 -17.71 -1.82
C GLU A 1002 -37.22 -18.61 -3.05
N LYS A 1003 -36.01 -18.65 -3.60
CA LYS A 1003 -35.72 -19.40 -4.82
C LYS A 1003 -35.65 -20.91 -4.60
N VAL A 1004 -35.16 -21.35 -3.44
CA VAL A 1004 -35.16 -22.77 -3.07
C VAL A 1004 -36.59 -23.24 -2.84
N VAL A 1005 -37.42 -22.45 -2.14
CA VAL A 1005 -38.86 -22.70 -2.00
C VAL A 1005 -39.51 -22.85 -3.36
N LYS A 1006 -39.25 -21.92 -4.29
CA LYS A 1006 -39.77 -22.02 -5.65
C LYS A 1006 -39.30 -23.28 -6.37
N MET A 1007 -38.01 -23.61 -6.33
CA MET A 1007 -37.47 -24.82 -6.97
C MET A 1007 -38.11 -26.10 -6.42
N LEU A 1008 -38.32 -26.19 -5.10
CA LEU A 1008 -38.95 -27.35 -4.48
C LEU A 1008 -40.43 -27.47 -4.86
N ILE A 1009 -41.17 -26.35 -4.92
CA ILE A 1009 -42.57 -26.33 -5.39
C ILE A 1009 -42.63 -26.74 -6.88
N ASP A 1010 -41.76 -26.18 -7.71
CA ASP A 1010 -41.67 -26.50 -9.15
C ASP A 1010 -41.30 -27.99 -9.36
N ALA A 1011 -40.55 -28.59 -8.43
CA ALA A 1011 -40.20 -30.01 -8.41
C ALA A 1011 -41.31 -30.92 -7.80
N GLY A 1012 -42.45 -30.35 -7.40
CA GLY A 1012 -43.62 -31.09 -6.92
C GLY A 1012 -43.65 -31.35 -5.41
N ALA A 1013 -42.87 -30.63 -4.60
CA ALA A 1013 -42.94 -30.75 -3.14
C ALA A 1013 -44.37 -30.49 -2.61
N ASP A 1014 -44.84 -31.33 -1.70
CA ASP A 1014 -46.16 -31.17 -1.09
C ASP A 1014 -46.16 -29.99 -0.11
N VAL A 1015 -46.81 -28.90 -0.54
CA VAL A 1015 -46.94 -27.65 0.21
C VAL A 1015 -47.66 -27.84 1.55
N ASN A 1016 -48.51 -28.86 1.66
CA ASN A 1016 -49.32 -29.15 2.85
C ASN A 1016 -48.77 -30.32 3.67
N ALA A 1017 -47.57 -30.82 3.34
CA ALA A 1017 -46.94 -31.91 4.08
C ALA A 1017 -46.77 -31.55 5.57
N GLN A 1018 -47.32 -32.41 6.43
CA GLN A 1018 -47.31 -32.24 7.87
C GLN A 1018 -46.10 -32.94 8.53
N GLY A 1019 -45.45 -32.29 9.49
CA GLY A 1019 -44.35 -32.82 10.30
C GLY A 1019 -43.47 -31.73 10.93
N GLY A 1020 -42.56 -32.13 11.83
CA GLY A 1020 -41.60 -31.22 12.48
C GLY A 1020 -42.21 -30.22 13.48
N ALA A 1021 -41.37 -29.31 14.00
CA ALA A 1021 -41.76 -28.35 15.03
C ALA A 1021 -42.80 -27.30 14.54
N TYR A 1022 -42.76 -26.96 13.24
CA TYR A 1022 -43.62 -25.95 12.63
C TYR A 1022 -44.87 -26.55 11.95
N ALA A 1023 -45.11 -27.86 12.04
CA ALA A 1023 -46.20 -28.57 11.35
C ALA A 1023 -46.16 -28.54 9.82
N ASN A 1024 -46.17 -27.38 9.15
CA ASN A 1024 -46.18 -27.26 7.70
C ASN A 1024 -45.34 -26.06 7.22
N SER A 1025 -45.12 -25.96 5.90
CA SER A 1025 -44.26 -24.94 5.30
C SER A 1025 -44.80 -23.52 5.48
N LEU A 1026 -46.13 -23.34 5.49
CA LEU A 1026 -46.77 -22.03 5.67
C LEU A 1026 -46.56 -21.51 7.09
N GLN A 1027 -46.72 -22.36 8.10
CA GLN A 1027 -46.41 -22.07 9.49
C GLN A 1027 -44.92 -21.79 9.69
N ALA A 1028 -44.05 -22.59 9.06
CA ALA A 1028 -42.60 -22.43 9.08
C ALA A 1028 -42.16 -21.07 8.52
N ALA A 1029 -42.79 -20.57 7.45
CA ALA A 1029 -42.52 -19.24 6.89
C ALA A 1029 -43.19 -18.10 7.68
N SER A 1030 -44.31 -18.38 8.36
CA SER A 1030 -45.10 -17.39 9.09
C SER A 1030 -44.47 -17.01 10.44
N ALA A 1031 -43.90 -17.98 11.15
CA ALA A 1031 -43.28 -17.73 12.46
C ALA A 1031 -42.09 -16.76 12.41
N PRO A 1032 -41.22 -16.75 11.38
CA PRO A 1032 -40.13 -15.76 11.24
C PRO A 1032 -40.51 -14.54 10.38
N GLY A 1033 -41.73 -14.50 9.82
CA GLY A 1033 -42.24 -13.33 9.09
C GLY A 1033 -41.83 -13.23 7.62
N HIS A 1034 -41.55 -14.35 6.93
CA HIS A 1034 -41.04 -14.35 5.55
C HIS A 1034 -42.16 -14.09 4.51
N GLU A 1035 -42.58 -12.83 4.39
CA GLU A 1035 -43.74 -12.38 3.59
C GLU A 1035 -43.81 -12.98 2.18
N LYS A 1036 -42.73 -12.94 1.41
CA LYS A 1036 -42.74 -13.44 0.02
C LYS A 1036 -42.83 -14.97 -0.05
N VAL A 1037 -42.23 -15.67 0.91
CA VAL A 1037 -42.35 -17.13 1.00
C VAL A 1037 -43.77 -17.51 1.40
N VAL A 1038 -44.36 -16.82 2.38
CA VAL A 1038 -45.78 -17.00 2.75
C VAL A 1038 -46.67 -16.78 1.53
N LYS A 1039 -46.43 -15.72 0.75
CA LYS A 1039 -47.16 -15.47 -0.49
C LYS A 1039 -46.98 -16.60 -1.51
N MET A 1040 -45.75 -17.04 -1.79
CA MET A 1040 -45.49 -18.15 -2.72
C MET A 1040 -46.19 -19.45 -2.28
N LEU A 1041 -46.19 -19.76 -0.99
CA LEU A 1041 -46.85 -20.95 -0.47
C LEU A 1041 -48.38 -20.85 -0.60
N MET A 1042 -48.97 -19.69 -0.32
CA MET A 1042 -50.40 -19.46 -0.55
C MET A 1042 -50.78 -19.55 -2.03
N ASP A 1043 -49.98 -18.92 -2.91
CA ASP A 1043 -50.16 -18.98 -4.37
C ASP A 1043 -50.04 -20.45 -4.88
N ALA A 1044 -49.25 -21.28 -4.20
CA ALA A 1044 -49.10 -22.71 -4.48
C ALA A 1044 -50.15 -23.62 -3.79
N GLY A 1045 -51.16 -23.06 -3.13
CA GLY A 1045 -52.26 -23.81 -2.53
C GLY A 1045 -52.03 -24.31 -1.10
N ALA A 1046 -51.21 -23.63 -0.31
CA ALA A 1046 -51.09 -23.90 1.12
C ALA A 1046 -52.43 -23.70 1.85
N ASP A 1047 -52.82 -24.66 2.69
CA ASP A 1047 -53.98 -24.54 3.58
C ASP A 1047 -53.67 -23.56 4.72
N VAL A 1048 -54.21 -22.34 4.59
CA VAL A 1048 -54.07 -21.24 5.56
C VAL A 1048 -54.63 -21.57 6.95
N ASN A 1049 -55.51 -22.58 7.04
CA ASN A 1049 -56.16 -23.00 8.28
C ASN A 1049 -55.61 -24.33 8.82
N ALA A 1050 -54.58 -24.90 8.19
CA ALA A 1050 -53.99 -26.16 8.63
C ALA A 1050 -53.46 -26.05 10.07
N GLN A 1051 -53.89 -27.00 10.91
CA GLN A 1051 -53.54 -27.06 12.32
C GLN A 1051 -52.35 -28.00 12.58
N GLY A 1052 -51.56 -27.69 13.63
CA GLY A 1052 -50.49 -28.54 14.15
C GLY A 1052 -49.28 -27.74 14.66
N GLY A 1053 -48.22 -28.44 15.06
CA GLY A 1053 -46.96 -27.84 15.49
C GLY A 1053 -47.07 -27.06 16.81
N PHE A 1054 -45.99 -26.35 17.17
CA PHE A 1054 -45.92 -25.59 18.43
C PHE A 1054 -46.92 -24.42 18.49
N TYR A 1055 -47.16 -23.78 17.34
CA TYR A 1055 -47.95 -22.54 17.25
C TYR A 1055 -49.44 -22.76 16.97
N GLY A 1056 -49.88 -23.98 16.68
CA GLY A 1056 -51.26 -24.30 16.34
C GLY A 1056 -51.62 -24.03 14.88
N ASN A 1057 -51.51 -22.79 14.38
CA ASN A 1057 -51.71 -22.46 12.96
C ASN A 1057 -50.83 -21.28 12.50
N SER A 1058 -50.81 -20.98 11.19
CA SER A 1058 -49.95 -19.95 10.61
C SER A 1058 -50.26 -18.55 11.13
N LEU A 1059 -51.54 -18.24 11.38
CA LEU A 1059 -51.98 -16.96 11.92
C LEU A 1059 -51.51 -16.77 13.36
N GLN A 1060 -51.60 -17.83 14.18
CA GLN A 1060 -51.12 -17.84 15.56
C GLN A 1060 -49.59 -17.71 15.61
N ALA A 1061 -48.86 -18.42 14.73
CA ALA A 1061 -47.41 -18.31 14.61
C ALA A 1061 -46.94 -16.88 14.27
N ALA A 1062 -47.56 -16.24 13.27
CA ALA A 1062 -47.23 -14.86 12.90
C ALA A 1062 -47.65 -13.86 13.98
N SER A 1063 -48.75 -14.09 14.69
CA SER A 1063 -49.25 -13.21 15.75
C SER A 1063 -48.37 -13.27 17.01
N GLU A 1064 -47.96 -14.46 17.45
CA GLU A 1064 -47.09 -14.64 18.62
C GLU A 1064 -45.74 -13.94 18.44
N ARG A 1065 -45.24 -13.91 17.20
CA ARG A 1065 -43.95 -13.31 16.83
C ARG A 1065 -44.05 -11.85 16.35
N GLY A 1066 -45.25 -11.28 16.30
CA GLY A 1066 -45.47 -9.86 16.00
C GLY A 1066 -45.32 -9.48 14.51
N HIS A 1067 -45.54 -10.40 13.58
CA HIS A 1067 -45.36 -10.15 12.14
C HIS A 1067 -46.65 -9.62 11.48
N GLU A 1068 -46.97 -8.35 11.72
CA GLU A 1068 -48.24 -7.71 11.31
C GLU A 1068 -48.60 -7.87 9.82
N LYS A 1069 -47.63 -7.75 8.91
CA LYS A 1069 -47.87 -7.90 7.47
C LYS A 1069 -48.24 -9.33 7.10
N VAL A 1070 -47.58 -10.32 7.70
CA VAL A 1070 -47.91 -11.73 7.51
C VAL A 1070 -49.29 -12.05 8.09
N VAL A 1071 -49.60 -11.52 9.28
CA VAL A 1071 -50.94 -11.60 9.88
C VAL A 1071 -51.99 -11.05 8.93
N LYS A 1072 -51.77 -9.86 8.36
CA LYS A 1072 -52.69 -9.25 7.40
C LYS A 1072 -52.87 -10.11 6.15
N MET A 1073 -51.78 -10.61 5.55
CA MET A 1073 -51.85 -11.49 4.38
C MET A 1073 -52.64 -12.78 4.66
N LEU A 1074 -52.45 -13.39 5.84
CA LEU A 1074 -53.17 -14.60 6.23
C LEU A 1074 -54.66 -14.33 6.47
N ILE A 1075 -55.02 -13.22 7.11
CA ILE A 1075 -56.43 -12.80 7.29
C ILE A 1075 -57.09 -12.52 5.94
N ASP A 1076 -56.41 -11.78 5.05
CA ASP A 1076 -56.89 -11.48 3.70
C ASP A 1076 -57.09 -12.77 2.87
N ALA A 1077 -56.32 -13.82 3.15
CA ALA A 1077 -56.43 -15.15 2.54
C ALA A 1077 -57.45 -16.08 3.25
N GLY A 1078 -58.16 -15.62 4.27
CA GLY A 1078 -59.22 -16.38 4.95
C GLY A 1078 -58.77 -17.27 6.10
N ALA A 1079 -57.64 -16.95 6.76
CA ALA A 1079 -57.24 -17.62 7.99
C ALA A 1079 -58.22 -17.28 9.14
N VAL A 1080 -58.77 -18.31 9.79
CA VAL A 1080 -59.78 -18.19 10.84
C VAL A 1080 -59.12 -18.46 12.20
N ASN A 1081 -59.29 -17.55 13.15
CA ASN A 1081 -58.90 -17.80 14.54
C ASN A 1081 -59.93 -18.73 15.19
N TRP A 1082 -59.71 -20.05 15.13
CA TRP A 1082 -60.58 -21.04 15.77
C TRP A 1082 -60.59 -20.96 17.32
N GLY A 1083 -59.83 -20.03 17.92
CA GLY A 1083 -59.93 -19.68 19.34
C GLY A 1083 -61.23 -18.94 19.72
N ASP A 1084 -61.89 -18.25 18.78
CA ASP A 1084 -63.15 -17.53 19.04
C ASP A 1084 -64.41 -18.29 18.58
N ALA A 1085 -64.24 -19.37 17.80
CA ALA A 1085 -65.35 -20.16 17.25
C ALA A 1085 -66.05 -21.07 18.28
N VAL A 1086 -65.56 -21.13 19.53
CA VAL A 1086 -66.19 -21.89 20.64
C VAL A 1086 -66.96 -20.97 21.62
N ILE A 1087 -66.92 -19.64 21.45
CA ILE A 1087 -67.58 -18.71 22.40
C ILE A 1087 -68.89 -18.09 21.86
N PHE A 1088 -69.22 -18.24 20.57
CA PHE A 1088 -70.49 -17.75 20.00
C PHE A 1088 -71.60 -18.83 19.89
N SER A 1089 -71.76 -19.69 20.90
CA SER A 1089 -72.99 -20.48 21.09
C SER A 1089 -73.56 -20.45 22.52
N SER A 1090 -73.37 -19.35 23.26
CA SER A 1090 -74.19 -19.09 24.44
C SER A 1090 -74.42 -17.59 24.67
N LYS A 1091 -75.61 -17.17 24.21
CA LYS A 1091 -76.34 -15.91 24.40
C LYS A 1091 -76.04 -14.75 23.46
#